data_AF-A0AAD4S9Q4-F1
#
_entry.id   AF-A0AAD4S9Q4-F1
#
_cell.length_a   1.000
_cell.length_b   1.000
_cell.length_c   1.000
_cell.angle_alpha   90.00
_cell.angle_beta   90.00
_cell.angle_gamma   90.00
#
_symmetry.space_group_name_H-M   'P 1'
#
loop_
_entity.id
_entity.type
_entity.pdbx_description
1 polymer ?
#
loop_
_entity_poly.entity_id
_entity_poly.type
_entity_poly.pdbx_seq_one_letter_code
_entity_poly.pdbx_strand_id
1 'polypeptide(L)'
;MDVEMETSPSFFDPEDLSSRDTFRRYGKRNFSPYQESRPNGALIIDEIKQEIEEGGGDYYNRFDGRMTSTPFKRRLGSVDDGDDVGGIRRIKNEEDVVVDGVFGVDTGESSTYAVFASLLDPAIQGLMPFPDLILRFEETCRNVSESLRYGSSGRHRVVEDKLIRQKARLLLDEAASWSLLWYLYGKGNNLYPFNYLWIYLSWNEELPQDFILSPTTSHLAACRFVMVDHEAQSCLRIVQWLEELASKALDLENKVKGCHVGTHLPSSGVWHQTQRCLKKRLADASIIQHLDFDAPTREMAQLMPDDKKQDESLLEDVWTLLRAGRLEEACELCRSAGQPWRAATLCPFGGFDLFPSIEALVKNGKNRTLQAIELESRVGYQWRLWKWASYCASEKMADQDVGKYETAIYAAQCSNLKRLLPICTDWESACWAMSKSWLDVLVDLELARLEPGRLEQLRRYGDEIDENAGLGDKATSLGTESWPCHVLTQQPRDLPALLQKLHSSDLVHEAVSRGCKEQHRQIEMNLMVGDIPHVLDLLWSWISSSDDDHSGFRPHGDPQMIRFGAHLVLVLRYLLAGEMRDTFREKLRTVGDIILQMYAMYLFSTQHEDLVGVYASQLARHHCIDLFVEMMEARLNGRVDVKYKIFHSAMEHLPFSPDDTKGSFEEIIDRVLMRSREIKPGKYDDETSDVAEQHRLQSHQKAMAIQWLCFTPPSHISNAEAITAKLLLRALIHSNTLFREFALISMWRVPKMPIGAHMLLSFLAEPLKQPTENLHSLEDHNASEILLEFQDWREYYSCDATYRNWLKIELENAEISPDNLSSEERERAIAAAKETIDSSLAMLLREEPWLTSSENHITESLEPVYLELHATAMLSLPTGECMCPDATSCTTLASALYSSVSEDDVLKRQLM
;
A
#
# COMPACT_ATOMS: atom_id res chain seq x y z
N MET A 1 62.46 -3.81 -63.99
CA MET A 1 62.75 -3.24 -62.66
C MET A 1 62.31 -4.27 -61.63
N ASP A 2 62.83 -5.50 -61.72
CA ASP A 2 64.21 -5.97 -61.41
C ASP A 2 64.29 -6.30 -59.91
N VAL A 3 64.18 -7.56 -59.50
CA VAL A 3 65.22 -8.64 -59.43
C VAL A 3 65.95 -8.63 -58.07
N GLU A 4 65.69 -9.70 -57.31
CA GLU A 4 66.54 -10.59 -56.47
C GLU A 4 67.66 -10.12 -55.52
N MET A 5 67.90 -11.05 -54.57
CA MET A 5 69.13 -11.39 -53.78
C MET A 5 69.18 -10.85 -52.33
N GLU A 6 69.62 -11.58 -51.28
CA GLU A 6 70.30 -12.88 -51.15
C GLU A 6 70.41 -13.32 -49.66
N THR A 7 70.59 -14.64 -49.45
CA THR A 7 71.46 -15.34 -48.44
C THR A 7 71.12 -15.48 -46.94
N SER A 8 71.03 -16.75 -46.50
CA SER A 8 71.30 -17.35 -45.16
C SER A 8 72.84 -17.59 -44.95
N PRO A 9 73.41 -18.38 -43.99
CA PRO A 9 72.88 -19.21 -42.86
C PRO A 9 73.80 -19.31 -41.57
N SER A 10 73.54 -20.32 -40.72
CA SER A 10 74.45 -21.11 -39.83
C SER A 10 74.19 -20.98 -38.31
N PHE A 11 74.36 -21.98 -37.42
CA PHE A 11 74.35 -23.45 -37.41
C PHE A 11 74.54 -23.89 -35.92
N PHE A 12 74.04 -25.09 -35.60
CA PHE A 12 74.50 -26.08 -34.58
C PHE A 12 74.25 -25.89 -33.08
N ASP A 13 73.46 -26.85 -32.58
CA ASP A 13 73.45 -27.49 -31.25
C ASP A 13 74.78 -28.24 -30.95
N PRO A 14 75.14 -28.53 -29.69
CA PRO A 14 75.00 -29.94 -29.25
C PRO A 14 74.77 -30.18 -27.74
N GLU A 15 74.29 -31.40 -27.47
CA GLU A 15 74.06 -32.08 -26.18
C GLU A 15 75.34 -32.38 -25.35
N ASP A 16 75.12 -32.55 -24.03
CA ASP A 16 75.43 -33.78 -23.25
C ASP A 16 76.28 -33.63 -21.95
N LEU A 17 75.89 -34.45 -20.96
CA LEU A 17 76.64 -34.97 -19.78
C LEU A 17 76.78 -34.19 -18.45
N SER A 18 75.88 -34.56 -17.53
CA SER A 18 76.11 -35.19 -16.21
C SER A 18 77.20 -34.69 -15.21
N SER A 19 76.74 -34.61 -13.95
CA SER A 19 77.36 -35.13 -12.71
C SER A 19 78.10 -34.20 -11.71
N ARG A 20 77.56 -34.23 -10.47
CA ARG A 20 78.21 -34.31 -9.14
C ARG A 20 78.87 -33.07 -8.49
N ASP A 21 78.11 -32.54 -7.53
CA ASP A 21 78.37 -32.56 -6.07
C ASP A 21 79.45 -31.69 -5.38
N THR A 22 78.95 -31.00 -4.34
CA THR A 22 79.55 -30.66 -3.01
C THR A 22 80.43 -29.39 -2.91
N PHE A 23 80.32 -28.51 -1.88
CA PHE A 23 80.21 -28.75 -0.42
C PHE A 23 79.58 -27.58 0.40
N ARG A 24 78.64 -27.96 1.29
CA ARG A 24 78.38 -27.59 2.72
C ARG A 24 78.96 -26.30 3.36
N ARG A 25 78.14 -25.63 4.22
CA ARG A 25 78.17 -25.73 5.72
C ARG A 25 77.11 -24.88 6.49
N TYR A 26 76.23 -25.59 7.21
CA TYR A 26 75.68 -25.47 8.59
C TYR A 26 75.30 -24.15 9.30
N GLY A 27 74.09 -24.14 9.89
CA GLY A 27 73.74 -23.48 11.17
C GLY A 27 72.24 -23.59 11.56
N LYS A 28 71.89 -24.35 12.62
CA LYS A 28 70.55 -24.78 13.11
C LYS A 28 69.72 -23.73 13.90
N ARG A 29 68.39 -23.91 13.97
CA ARG A 29 67.50 -24.02 15.18
C ARG A 29 66.03 -24.25 14.74
N ASN A 30 65.49 -25.47 14.89
CA ASN A 30 64.64 -26.02 15.98
C ASN A 30 63.13 -25.71 15.89
N PHE A 31 62.35 -26.78 15.68
CA PHE A 31 60.90 -26.91 15.77
C PHE A 31 60.43 -27.01 17.24
N SER A 32 59.20 -26.53 17.49
CA SER A 32 58.26 -27.04 18.50
C SER A 32 56.82 -26.84 17.96
N PRO A 33 55.86 -27.74 18.26
CA PRO A 33 54.67 -27.96 17.44
C PRO A 33 53.40 -27.39 18.07
N TYR A 34 52.63 -26.63 17.31
CA TYR A 34 51.18 -26.47 17.51
C TYR A 34 50.58 -26.18 16.13
N GLN A 35 50.05 -27.22 15.50
CA GLN A 35 49.33 -27.15 14.24
C GLN A 35 47.88 -27.43 14.59
N GLU A 36 47.10 -26.36 14.78
CA GLU A 36 45.64 -26.47 14.84
C GLU A 36 45.16 -26.88 13.45
N SER A 37 44.54 -28.06 13.41
CA SER A 37 43.80 -28.60 12.27
C SER A 37 42.75 -27.58 11.82
N ARG A 38 42.86 -27.10 10.59
CA ARG A 38 41.75 -26.39 9.93
C ARG A 38 40.72 -27.45 9.51
N PRO A 39 39.43 -27.29 9.82
CA PRO A 39 38.41 -28.24 9.39
C PRO A 39 38.21 -28.17 7.87
N ASN A 40 38.08 -29.34 7.23
CA ASN A 40 37.92 -29.56 5.78
C ASN A 40 36.75 -28.80 5.13
N GLY A 41 35.84 -28.19 5.90
CA GLY A 41 34.67 -27.46 5.38
C GLY A 41 34.97 -26.21 4.56
N ALA A 42 36.14 -25.57 4.72
CA ALA A 42 36.47 -24.35 3.98
C ALA A 42 36.82 -24.59 2.50
N LEU A 43 37.37 -25.77 2.17
CA LEU A 43 37.68 -26.17 0.79
C LEU A 43 36.41 -26.53 0.01
N ILE A 44 35.41 -27.08 0.71
CA ILE A 44 34.14 -27.55 0.13
C ILE A 44 33.26 -26.38 -0.36
N ILE A 45 33.31 -25.22 0.32
CA ILE A 45 32.53 -24.03 -0.07
C ILE A 45 33.08 -23.36 -1.34
N ASP A 46 34.38 -23.42 -1.57
CA ASP A 46 35.03 -22.78 -2.72
C ASP A 46 34.83 -23.59 -4.03
N GLU A 47 34.77 -24.92 -3.98
CA GLU A 47 34.41 -25.76 -5.14
C GLU A 47 32.96 -25.55 -5.60
N ILE A 48 32.04 -25.32 -4.66
CA ILE A 48 30.61 -25.06 -4.97
C ILE A 48 30.41 -23.68 -5.60
N LYS A 49 31.17 -22.68 -5.16
CA LYS A 49 31.15 -21.36 -5.82
C LYS A 49 31.59 -21.46 -7.27
N GLN A 50 32.62 -22.25 -7.56
CA GLN A 50 33.07 -22.49 -8.94
C GLN A 50 32.02 -23.27 -9.77
N GLU A 51 31.42 -24.32 -9.23
CA GLU A 51 30.40 -25.10 -9.97
C GLU A 51 29.07 -24.34 -10.19
N ILE A 52 28.66 -23.47 -9.25
CA ILE A 52 27.47 -22.62 -9.40
C ILE A 52 27.72 -21.50 -10.42
N GLU A 53 28.95 -20.97 -10.49
CA GLU A 53 29.33 -19.94 -11.48
C GLU A 53 29.47 -20.52 -12.91
N GLU A 54 29.80 -21.80 -13.07
CA GLU A 54 29.93 -22.47 -14.37
C GLU A 54 28.60 -22.95 -14.97
N GLY A 55 27.56 -23.21 -14.16
CA GLY A 55 26.24 -23.69 -14.61
C GLY A 55 25.15 -22.61 -14.79
N GLY A 56 25.43 -21.35 -14.44
CA GLY A 56 24.44 -20.26 -14.44
C GLY A 56 24.27 -19.52 -15.78
N GLY A 57 25.04 -19.88 -16.81
CA GLY A 57 24.94 -19.29 -18.13
C GLY A 57 23.84 -19.92 -18.97
N ASP A 58 22.90 -19.08 -19.45
CA ASP A 58 22.05 -19.35 -20.61
C ASP A 58 20.77 -20.20 -20.45
N TYR A 59 19.90 -20.01 -19.43
CA TYR A 59 18.48 -20.43 -19.61
C TYR A 59 17.37 -19.57 -18.97
N TYR A 60 17.68 -18.47 -18.27
CA TYR A 60 16.65 -17.62 -17.67
C TYR A 60 16.84 -16.13 -17.98
N ASN A 61 16.56 -15.76 -19.24
CA ASN A 61 16.31 -14.38 -19.62
C ASN A 61 15.19 -14.32 -20.66
N ARG A 62 13.94 -14.47 -20.19
CA ARG A 62 12.74 -14.14 -20.98
C ARG A 62 11.65 -13.41 -20.20
N PHE A 63 12.03 -12.74 -19.11
CA PHE A 63 11.23 -11.72 -18.46
C PHE A 63 12.08 -10.46 -18.28
N ASP A 64 12.39 -9.81 -19.40
CA ASP A 64 12.98 -8.47 -19.37
C ASP A 64 12.25 -7.58 -20.38
N GLY A 65 11.42 -6.71 -19.84
CA GLY A 65 10.69 -5.71 -20.61
C GLY A 65 11.67 -4.64 -21.07
N ARG A 66 11.89 -4.54 -22.39
CA ARG A 66 12.61 -3.45 -23.03
C ARG A 66 11.98 -2.10 -22.64
N MET A 67 12.68 -1.32 -21.84
CA MET A 67 12.57 0.14 -21.83
C MET A 67 13.96 0.71 -22.13
N THR A 68 14.05 1.39 -23.26
CA THR A 68 15.31 1.89 -23.84
C THR A 68 15.94 2.98 -22.99
N SER A 69 17.08 2.69 -22.36
CA SER A 69 17.98 3.71 -21.79
C SER A 69 19.25 3.81 -22.65
N THR A 70 19.59 5.03 -23.04
CA THR A 70 20.80 5.37 -23.82
C THR A 70 21.98 5.59 -22.87
N PRO A 71 23.20 5.11 -23.18
CA PRO A 71 24.32 5.21 -22.23
C PRO A 71 25.08 6.54 -22.41
N PHE A 72 25.06 7.39 -21.37
CA PHE A 72 26.00 8.51 -21.23
C PHE A 72 27.32 8.01 -20.64
N LYS A 73 28.38 8.07 -21.44
CA LYS A 73 29.78 7.86 -21.04
C LYS A 73 30.22 8.91 -20.02
N ARG A 74 30.58 8.49 -18.80
CA ARG A 74 31.43 9.30 -17.90
C ARG A 74 32.89 9.18 -18.33
N ARG A 75 33.51 10.31 -18.69
CA ARG A 75 34.96 10.42 -18.84
C ARG A 75 35.57 10.76 -17.48
N LEU A 76 36.61 10.00 -17.14
CA LEU A 76 37.56 10.24 -16.08
C LEU A 76 38.35 11.53 -16.39
N GLY A 77 38.49 12.41 -15.40
CA GLY A 77 39.33 13.61 -15.44
C GLY A 77 39.97 13.80 -14.06
N SER A 78 41.30 13.92 -14.06
CA SER A 78 42.22 13.77 -12.95
C SER A 78 42.74 15.13 -12.46
N VAL A 79 42.99 15.22 -11.14
CA VAL A 79 43.95 16.10 -10.42
C VAL A 79 43.68 17.62 -10.40
N ASP A 80 43.47 18.19 -9.21
CA ASP A 80 44.50 19.04 -8.56
C ASP A 80 44.24 19.25 -7.04
N ASP A 81 45.35 19.39 -6.31
CA ASP A 81 45.54 19.48 -4.84
C ASP A 81 45.12 20.83 -4.21
N GLY A 82 44.96 20.85 -2.87
CA GLY A 82 45.19 22.08 -2.08
C GLY A 82 44.41 22.27 -0.77
N ASP A 83 44.83 21.58 0.29
CA ASP A 83 45.10 22.05 1.66
C ASP A 83 44.21 23.12 2.38
N ASP A 84 43.59 22.66 3.48
CA ASP A 84 43.94 22.98 4.89
C ASP A 84 42.99 23.83 5.80
N VAL A 85 42.99 23.38 7.06
CA VAL A 85 42.67 23.98 8.38
C VAL A 85 41.21 24.04 8.88
N GLY A 86 40.98 23.31 9.98
CA GLY A 86 39.73 23.23 10.74
C GLY A 86 39.50 24.26 11.85
N GLY A 87 38.37 24.09 12.55
CA GLY A 87 37.97 24.89 13.70
C GLY A 87 36.88 24.22 14.54
N ILE A 88 37.10 24.16 15.84
CA ILE A 88 36.47 23.29 16.85
C ILE A 88 35.09 23.78 17.35
N ARG A 89 34.23 22.79 17.65
CA ARG A 89 33.09 22.71 18.59
C ARG A 89 32.65 24.00 19.33
N ARG A 90 31.33 24.23 19.31
CA ARG A 90 30.58 24.69 20.50
C ARG A 90 29.22 24.00 20.59
N ILE A 91 29.08 23.19 21.63
CA ILE A 91 27.85 22.55 22.09
C ILE A 91 27.03 23.60 22.86
N LYS A 92 25.77 23.78 22.51
CA LYS A 92 24.72 24.28 23.41
C LYS A 92 23.47 23.45 23.15
N ASN A 93 23.03 22.76 24.21
CA ASN A 93 21.79 22.02 24.29
C ASN A 93 20.64 23.01 24.47
N GLU A 94 19.60 22.87 23.67
CA GLU A 94 18.23 23.25 24.02
C GLU A 94 17.30 22.31 23.25
N GLU A 95 16.38 21.70 24.00
CA GLU A 95 15.44 20.67 23.57
C GLU A 95 14.33 21.30 22.74
N ASP A 96 14.22 20.89 21.47
CA ASP A 96 12.99 20.97 20.67
C ASP A 96 13.01 19.82 19.67
N VAL A 97 12.17 18.81 19.89
CA VAL A 97 11.98 17.67 18.99
C VAL A 97 11.12 18.15 17.83
N VAL A 98 11.77 18.73 16.82
CA VAL A 98 11.17 19.01 15.52
C VAL A 98 11.38 17.79 14.63
N VAL A 99 10.28 17.12 14.29
CA VAL A 99 10.24 16.09 13.24
C VAL A 99 10.34 16.79 11.89
N ASP A 100 11.54 17.21 11.53
CA ASP A 100 11.84 17.74 10.20
C ASP A 100 13.08 17.02 9.68
N GLY A 101 12.85 15.91 8.98
CA GLY A 101 13.92 15.00 8.57
C GLY A 101 13.45 13.72 7.89
N VAL A 102 12.45 13.77 7.01
CA VAL A 102 12.07 12.61 6.17
C VAL A 102 12.01 12.95 4.67
N PHE A 103 12.15 14.22 4.28
CA PHE A 103 12.13 14.59 2.84
C PHE A 103 13.54 14.61 2.25
N GLY A 104 14.19 13.43 2.25
CA GLY A 104 15.31 13.14 1.37
C GLY A 104 14.78 12.78 -0.03
N VAL A 105 15.30 13.44 -1.06
CA VAL A 105 14.91 13.29 -2.47
C VAL A 105 15.34 11.91 -2.96
N ASP A 106 14.50 10.91 -2.75
CA ASP A 106 14.41 9.72 -3.59
C ASP A 106 12.98 9.66 -4.17
N THR A 107 12.86 9.26 -5.43
CA THR A 107 11.62 9.25 -6.23
C THR A 107 10.36 8.98 -5.41
N GLY A 108 9.50 10.00 -5.23
CA GLY A 108 8.43 10.08 -4.23
C GLY A 108 7.29 9.03 -4.28
N GLU A 109 7.45 7.94 -5.03
CA GLU A 109 6.54 6.78 -4.99
C GLU A 109 6.90 5.84 -3.84
N SER A 110 8.19 5.46 -3.74
CA SER A 110 8.65 4.54 -2.69
C SER A 110 8.47 5.10 -1.28
N SER A 111 8.58 6.43 -1.12
CA SER A 111 8.37 7.07 0.18
C SER A 111 6.89 7.08 0.59
N THR A 112 5.96 7.16 -0.37
CA THR A 112 4.54 7.29 -0.06
C THR A 112 3.96 5.99 0.50
N TYR A 113 4.33 4.82 -0.06
CA TYR A 113 3.86 3.52 0.46
C TYR A 113 4.34 3.27 1.89
N ALA A 114 5.61 3.56 2.17
CA ALA A 114 6.19 3.42 3.51
C ALA A 114 5.52 4.35 4.54
N VAL A 115 5.26 5.62 4.17
CA VAL A 115 4.56 6.57 5.06
C VAL A 115 3.16 6.07 5.39
N PHE A 116 2.38 5.63 4.40
CA PHE A 116 1.04 5.10 4.63
C PHE A 116 1.04 3.86 5.55
N ALA A 117 1.97 2.92 5.32
CA ALA A 117 2.13 1.76 6.20
C ALA A 117 2.52 2.17 7.63
N SER A 118 3.44 3.13 7.78
CA SER A 118 3.90 3.62 9.10
C SER A 118 2.82 4.34 9.91
N LEU A 119 1.82 4.92 9.24
CA LEU A 119 0.65 5.52 9.89
C LEU A 119 -0.41 4.47 10.24
N LEU A 120 -0.59 3.49 9.37
CA LEU A 120 -1.61 2.45 9.49
C LEU A 120 -1.30 1.45 10.61
N ASP A 121 -0.05 1.01 10.73
CA ASP A 121 0.33 -0.02 11.70
C ASP A 121 0.06 0.40 13.17
N PRO A 122 0.44 1.62 13.63
CA PRO A 122 0.04 2.11 14.96
C PRO A 122 -1.48 2.20 15.16
N ALA A 123 -2.23 2.53 14.11
CA ALA A 123 -3.69 2.63 14.20
C ALA A 123 -4.34 1.24 14.36
N ILE A 124 -3.84 0.23 13.64
CA ILE A 124 -4.25 -1.17 13.78
C ILE A 124 -3.95 -1.69 15.19
N GLN A 125 -2.82 -1.30 15.77
CA GLN A 125 -2.43 -1.63 17.15
C GLN A 125 -3.24 -0.85 18.21
N GLY A 126 -4.12 0.07 17.80
CA GLY A 126 -4.95 0.86 18.71
C GLY A 126 -4.23 2.06 19.35
N LEU A 127 -3.04 2.44 18.86
CA LEU A 127 -2.29 3.60 19.33
C LEU A 127 -2.81 4.92 18.73
N MET A 128 -3.59 4.84 17.65
CA MET A 128 -4.24 5.97 16.98
C MET A 128 -5.66 5.58 16.54
N PRO A 129 -6.68 6.41 16.78
CA PRO A 129 -8.03 6.13 16.32
C PRO A 129 -8.14 6.43 14.82
N PHE A 130 -8.99 5.66 14.14
CA PHE A 130 -9.14 5.75 12.70
C PHE A 130 -9.57 7.13 12.16
N PRO A 131 -10.40 7.95 12.85
CA PRO A 131 -10.65 9.32 12.42
C PRO A 131 -9.37 10.16 12.29
N ASP A 132 -8.44 10.03 13.24
CA ASP A 132 -7.16 10.75 13.19
C ASP A 132 -6.27 10.20 12.06
N LEU A 133 -6.28 8.89 11.85
CA LEU A 133 -5.58 8.25 10.72
C LEU A 133 -6.04 8.82 9.37
N ILE A 134 -7.35 9.01 9.19
CA ILE A 134 -7.92 9.59 7.96
C ILE A 134 -7.39 11.01 7.73
N LEU A 135 -7.31 11.84 8.78
CA LEU A 135 -6.72 13.18 8.67
C LEU A 135 -5.24 13.13 8.31
N ARG A 136 -4.48 12.16 8.87
CA ARG A 136 -3.07 11.97 8.50
C ARG A 136 -2.89 11.50 7.05
N PHE A 137 -3.78 10.67 6.53
CA PHE A 137 -3.79 10.29 5.11
C PHE A 137 -4.11 11.49 4.21
N GLU A 138 -5.10 12.30 4.57
CA GLU A 138 -5.43 13.54 3.88
C GLU A 138 -4.24 14.50 3.83
N GLU A 139 -3.63 14.77 4.98
CA GLU A 139 -2.46 15.63 5.13
C GLU A 139 -1.27 15.10 4.30
N THR A 140 -1.00 13.80 4.35
CA THR A 140 0.09 13.17 3.59
C THR A 140 -0.12 13.36 2.09
N CYS A 141 -1.30 13.02 1.56
CA CYS A 141 -1.62 13.17 0.14
C CYS A 141 -1.52 14.63 -0.32
N ARG A 142 -2.01 15.57 0.50
CA ARG A 142 -1.94 17.00 0.23
C ARG A 142 -0.49 17.50 0.21
N ASN A 143 0.30 17.17 1.23
CA ASN A 143 1.70 17.58 1.34
C ASN A 143 2.56 17.03 0.18
N VAL A 144 2.36 15.76 -0.21
CA VAL A 144 3.04 15.19 -1.37
C VAL A 144 2.60 15.92 -2.65
N SER A 145 1.32 16.21 -2.82
CA SER A 145 0.84 16.99 -3.98
C SER A 145 1.45 18.39 -4.05
N GLU A 146 1.49 19.11 -2.93
CA GLU A 146 2.09 20.45 -2.84
C GLU A 146 3.58 20.41 -3.20
N SER A 147 4.31 19.43 -2.67
CA SER A 147 5.71 19.20 -2.99
C SER A 147 5.92 18.90 -4.48
N LEU A 148 5.04 18.12 -5.12
CA LEU A 148 5.11 17.86 -6.56
C LEU A 148 4.77 19.10 -7.40
N ARG A 149 3.87 19.97 -6.94
CA ARG A 149 3.45 21.18 -7.67
C ARG A 149 4.47 22.32 -7.56
N TYR A 150 5.06 22.50 -6.39
CA TYR A 150 5.87 23.67 -6.05
C TYR A 150 7.31 23.34 -5.62
N GLY A 151 7.67 22.05 -5.56
CA GLY A 151 9.02 21.62 -5.25
C GLY A 151 10.04 22.15 -6.26
N SER A 152 11.22 22.48 -5.77
CA SER A 152 12.36 22.95 -6.58
C SER A 152 12.95 21.79 -7.39
N SER A 153 12.23 21.33 -8.40
CA SER A 153 12.81 20.41 -9.38
C SER A 153 13.37 21.21 -10.55
N GLY A 154 14.55 20.78 -11.03
CA GLY A 154 15.24 21.36 -12.18
C GLY A 154 14.38 21.38 -13.46
N ARG A 155 14.94 21.90 -14.56
CA ARG A 155 14.26 21.97 -15.86
C ARG A 155 13.80 20.58 -16.35
N HIS A 156 12.61 20.17 -15.96
CA HIS A 156 11.91 18.99 -16.46
C HIS A 156 11.53 19.20 -17.92
N ARG A 157 11.37 18.10 -18.67
CA ARG A 157 10.77 18.17 -20.00
C ARG A 157 9.27 18.43 -19.87
N VAL A 158 8.67 19.08 -20.87
CA VAL A 158 7.23 19.43 -20.88
C VAL A 158 6.31 18.23 -20.61
N VAL A 159 6.70 17.03 -21.08
CA VAL A 159 5.93 15.79 -20.84
C VAL A 159 6.03 15.33 -19.39
N GLU A 160 7.22 15.40 -18.79
CA GLU A 160 7.45 15.06 -17.38
C GLU A 160 6.69 16.03 -16.47
N ASP A 161 6.74 17.33 -16.75
CA ASP A 161 5.94 18.33 -16.05
C ASP A 161 4.44 18.05 -16.10
N LYS A 162 3.94 17.61 -17.27
CA LYS A 162 2.53 17.25 -17.42
C LYS A 162 2.16 16.05 -16.56
N LEU A 163 3.00 15.01 -16.52
CA LEU A 163 2.78 13.82 -15.71
C LEU A 163 2.84 14.15 -14.21
N ILE A 164 3.80 14.97 -13.78
CA ILE A 164 3.93 15.42 -12.38
C ILE A 164 2.68 16.19 -11.95
N ARG A 165 2.19 17.11 -12.79
CA ARG A 165 0.96 17.87 -12.49
C ARG A 165 -0.28 16.97 -12.44
N GLN A 166 -0.38 16.00 -13.34
CA GLN A 166 -1.47 15.04 -13.34
C GLN A 166 -1.47 14.21 -12.05
N LYS A 167 -0.30 13.68 -11.66
CA LYS A 167 -0.13 12.93 -10.41
C LYS A 167 -0.45 13.77 -9.17
N ALA A 168 0.00 15.02 -9.15
CA ALA A 168 -0.32 15.93 -8.06
C ALA A 168 -1.83 16.25 -7.99
N ARG A 169 -2.54 16.30 -9.13
CA ARG A 169 -3.99 16.44 -9.12
C ARG A 169 -4.67 15.20 -8.53
N LEU A 170 -4.30 13.99 -8.95
CA LEU A 170 -4.85 12.74 -8.42
C LEU A 170 -4.67 12.65 -6.89
N LEU A 171 -3.50 13.02 -6.36
CA LEU A 171 -3.27 13.04 -4.90
C LEU A 171 -4.14 14.07 -4.16
N LEU A 172 -4.48 15.21 -4.78
CA LEU A 172 -5.42 16.15 -4.15
C LEU A 172 -6.84 15.64 -4.17
N ASP A 173 -7.25 14.99 -5.25
CA ASP A 173 -8.58 14.39 -5.36
C ASP A 173 -8.70 13.23 -4.35
N GLU A 174 -7.63 12.46 -4.13
CA GLU A 174 -7.56 11.48 -3.05
C GLU A 174 -7.64 12.12 -1.65
N ALA A 175 -6.92 13.21 -1.40
CA ALA A 175 -7.00 13.95 -0.15
C ALA A 175 -8.44 14.46 0.11
N ALA A 176 -9.13 14.92 -0.94
CA ALA A 176 -10.54 15.32 -0.86
C ALA A 176 -11.45 14.15 -0.47
N SER A 177 -11.24 12.97 -1.05
CA SER A 177 -11.98 11.74 -0.70
C SER A 177 -11.74 11.31 0.76
N TRP A 178 -10.50 11.38 1.26
CA TRP A 178 -10.21 11.13 2.68
C TRP A 178 -10.89 12.15 3.59
N SER A 179 -10.82 13.43 3.25
CA SER A 179 -11.48 14.49 4.00
C SER A 179 -12.99 14.26 4.08
N LEU A 180 -13.64 13.91 2.97
CA LEU A 180 -15.07 13.60 2.95
C LEU A 180 -15.41 12.45 3.91
N LEU A 181 -14.65 11.36 3.86
CA LEU A 181 -14.84 10.20 4.73
C LEU A 181 -14.76 10.61 6.21
N TRP A 182 -13.83 11.53 6.55
CA TRP A 182 -13.74 12.10 7.88
C TRP A 182 -14.98 12.95 8.24
N TYR A 183 -15.46 13.83 7.36
CA TYR A 183 -16.66 14.63 7.65
C TYR A 183 -17.92 13.78 7.82
N LEU A 184 -18.09 12.74 7.02
CA LEU A 184 -19.26 11.86 7.07
C LEU A 184 -19.23 10.93 8.28
N TYR A 185 -18.10 10.26 8.55
CA TYR A 185 -18.05 9.18 9.53
C TYR A 185 -17.02 9.40 10.66
N GLY A 186 -15.99 10.22 10.45
CA GLY A 186 -14.94 10.49 11.46
C GLY A 186 -15.34 11.54 12.49
N LYS A 187 -16.00 12.63 12.05
CA LYS A 187 -16.32 13.83 12.84
C LYS A 187 -17.33 13.57 13.97
N GLY A 188 -18.08 12.46 13.92
CA GLY A 188 -19.05 12.06 14.96
C GLY A 188 -18.50 11.09 16.01
N ASN A 189 -17.47 10.30 15.67
CA ASN A 189 -17.12 9.11 16.44
C ASN A 189 -15.97 9.26 17.44
N ASN A 190 -15.08 10.25 17.34
CA ASN A 190 -14.07 10.56 18.37
C ASN A 190 -13.30 11.84 18.02
N LEU A 191 -13.46 12.92 18.81
CA LEU A 191 -12.47 13.99 18.84
C LEU A 191 -11.94 14.16 20.28
N TYR A 192 -10.62 14.03 20.43
CA TYR A 192 -9.77 14.02 21.62
C TYR A 192 -9.86 15.25 22.59
N PRO A 193 -8.98 15.31 23.62
CA PRO A 193 -9.23 15.19 25.07
C PRO A 193 -9.70 16.49 25.74
N PHE A 194 -10.37 17.38 25.01
CA PHE A 194 -11.00 18.58 25.57
C PHE A 194 -12.51 18.49 25.38
N ASN A 195 -13.18 17.61 26.13
CA ASN A 195 -14.53 17.89 26.64
C ASN A 195 -15.15 16.74 27.44
N TYR A 196 -15.42 17.02 28.71
CA TYR A 196 -16.54 16.37 29.41
C TYR A 196 -17.88 16.63 28.68
N LEU A 197 -17.98 17.66 27.82
CA LEU A 197 -19.20 18.07 27.12
C LEU A 197 -19.63 17.12 25.98
N TRP A 198 -18.71 16.58 25.17
CA TRP A 198 -19.06 15.71 24.04
C TRP A 198 -19.40 14.29 24.50
N ILE A 199 -18.71 13.78 25.52
CA ILE A 199 -19.10 12.54 26.20
C ILE A 199 -20.50 12.71 26.80
N TYR A 200 -20.82 13.87 27.39
CA TYR A 200 -22.18 14.16 27.88
C TYR A 200 -23.24 14.18 26.75
N LEU A 201 -22.87 14.63 25.54
CA LEU A 201 -23.73 14.72 24.35
C LEU A 201 -23.86 13.40 23.58
N SER A 202 -22.86 12.53 23.64
CA SER A 202 -22.92 11.18 23.07
C SER A 202 -23.76 10.24 23.94
N TRP A 203 -23.88 10.53 25.25
CA TRP A 203 -24.72 9.75 26.17
C TRP A 203 -26.13 10.33 26.37
N ASN A 204 -26.33 11.63 26.09
CA ASN A 204 -27.64 12.27 26.10
C ASN A 204 -27.85 12.94 24.75
N GLU A 205 -28.81 12.47 23.95
CA GLU A 205 -29.24 13.04 22.66
C GLU A 205 -29.81 14.49 22.77
N GLU A 206 -29.32 15.30 23.72
CA GLU A 206 -29.81 16.62 24.08
C GLU A 206 -28.65 17.63 24.14
N LEU A 207 -28.80 18.77 23.46
CA LEU A 207 -27.88 19.92 23.55
C LEU A 207 -27.55 20.28 25.01
N PRO A 208 -26.33 20.74 25.34
CA PRO A 208 -26.00 21.05 26.73
C PRO A 208 -26.96 22.09 27.30
N GLN A 209 -27.52 21.83 28.49
CA GLN A 209 -28.54 22.69 29.12
C GLN A 209 -28.11 24.15 29.21
N ASP A 210 -26.80 24.42 29.26
CA ASP A 210 -26.23 25.77 29.29
C ASP A 210 -26.50 26.60 28.03
N PHE A 211 -26.75 25.98 26.87
CA PHE A 211 -27.08 26.67 25.61
C PHE A 211 -28.58 26.69 25.31
N ILE A 212 -29.39 26.02 26.12
CA ILE A 212 -30.85 26.01 25.96
C ILE A 212 -31.39 27.36 26.42
N LEU A 213 -31.76 28.21 25.46
CA LEU A 213 -32.47 29.45 25.69
C LEU A 213 -33.98 29.22 25.59
N SER A 214 -34.72 29.75 26.57
CA SER A 214 -36.18 29.80 26.56
C SER A 214 -36.63 31.27 26.56
N PRO A 215 -37.39 31.74 25.56
CA PRO A 215 -37.85 31.01 24.37
C PRO A 215 -36.72 30.68 23.36
N THR A 216 -36.88 29.56 22.66
CA THR A 216 -35.95 29.04 21.63
C THR A 216 -35.83 30.02 20.45
N THR A 217 -34.61 30.30 20.01
CA THR A 217 -34.36 31.10 18.79
C THR A 217 -34.40 30.23 17.53
N SER A 218 -34.58 30.84 16.36
CA SER A 218 -34.55 30.11 15.07
C SER A 218 -33.23 29.39 14.84
N HIS A 219 -32.10 30.03 15.17
CA HIS A 219 -30.78 29.41 15.05
C HIS A 219 -30.64 28.19 15.97
N LEU A 220 -31.12 28.26 17.22
CA LEU A 220 -31.11 27.11 18.14
C LEU A 220 -32.01 25.98 17.63
N ALA A 221 -33.18 26.32 17.09
CA ALA A 221 -34.09 25.34 16.48
C ALA A 221 -33.47 24.67 15.23
N ALA A 222 -32.82 25.45 14.37
CA ALA A 222 -32.13 24.95 13.18
C ALA A 222 -30.98 23.99 13.56
N CYS A 223 -30.15 24.36 14.54
CA CYS A 223 -29.08 23.48 15.02
C CYS A 223 -29.63 22.17 15.58
N ARG A 224 -30.71 22.23 16.37
CA ARG A 224 -31.39 21.02 16.88
C ARG A 224 -31.92 20.13 15.76
N PHE A 225 -32.55 20.72 14.77
CA PHE A 225 -33.08 20.00 13.62
C PHE A 225 -31.96 19.27 12.86
N VAL A 226 -30.88 19.97 12.51
CA VAL A 226 -29.75 19.39 11.78
C VAL A 226 -29.01 18.32 12.59
N MET A 227 -29.07 18.37 13.92
CA MET A 227 -28.52 17.29 14.76
C MET A 227 -29.32 15.99 14.70
N VAL A 228 -30.65 16.08 14.51
CA VAL A 228 -31.57 14.94 14.60
C VAL A 228 -31.90 14.37 13.23
N ASP A 229 -32.05 15.24 12.22
CA ASP A 229 -32.42 14.86 10.87
C ASP A 229 -31.19 14.40 10.06
N HIS A 230 -31.18 13.14 9.64
CA HIS A 230 -30.04 12.54 8.93
C HIS A 230 -29.74 13.19 7.58
N GLU A 231 -30.76 13.65 6.84
CA GLU A 231 -30.56 14.29 5.53
C GLU A 231 -29.94 15.67 5.70
N ALA A 232 -30.48 16.47 6.62
CA ALA A 232 -29.96 17.78 6.96
C ALA A 232 -28.54 17.68 7.54
N GLN A 233 -28.28 16.69 8.40
CA GLN A 233 -26.94 16.43 8.94
C GLN A 233 -25.96 16.08 7.82
N SER A 234 -26.35 15.20 6.89
CA SER A 234 -25.51 14.82 5.75
C SER A 234 -25.18 16.02 4.87
N CYS A 235 -26.18 16.85 4.56
CA CYS A 235 -25.97 18.09 3.81
C CYS A 235 -25.02 19.05 4.54
N LEU A 236 -25.17 19.22 5.85
CA LEU A 236 -24.25 20.02 6.67
C LEU A 236 -22.81 19.51 6.55
N ARG A 237 -22.59 18.20 6.71
CA ARG A 237 -21.25 17.60 6.61
C ARG A 237 -20.62 17.82 5.22
N ILE A 238 -21.40 17.66 4.16
CA ILE A 238 -20.95 17.88 2.78
C ILE A 238 -20.58 19.36 2.56
N VAL A 239 -21.40 20.30 3.04
CA VAL A 239 -21.12 21.74 2.91
C VAL A 239 -19.85 22.11 3.68
N GLN A 240 -19.71 21.67 4.92
CA GLN A 240 -18.51 21.91 5.73
C GLN A 240 -17.24 21.33 5.07
N TRP A 241 -17.34 20.15 4.47
CA TRP A 241 -16.24 19.54 3.73
C TRP A 241 -15.82 20.38 2.51
N LEU A 242 -16.78 20.80 1.69
CA LEU A 242 -16.49 21.60 0.49
C LEU A 242 -15.94 22.99 0.83
N GLU A 243 -16.46 23.62 1.88
CA GLU A 243 -15.95 24.90 2.38
C GLU A 243 -14.51 24.77 2.89
N GLU A 244 -14.20 23.69 3.62
CA GLU A 244 -12.84 23.42 4.09
C GLU A 244 -11.87 23.16 2.93
N LEU A 245 -12.28 22.42 1.90
CA LEU A 245 -11.45 22.20 0.72
C LEU A 245 -11.12 23.53 0.01
N ALA A 246 -12.12 24.39 -0.15
CA ALA A 246 -11.94 25.72 -0.74
C ALA A 246 -11.07 26.63 0.15
N SER A 247 -11.23 26.56 1.48
CA SER A 247 -10.42 27.30 2.45
C SER A 247 -8.95 26.89 2.39
N LYS A 248 -8.65 25.59 2.45
CA LYS A 248 -7.28 25.07 2.33
C LYS A 248 -6.64 25.43 0.98
N ALA A 249 -7.41 25.40 -0.11
CA ALA A 249 -6.92 25.81 -1.43
C ALA A 249 -6.53 27.29 -1.47
N LEU A 250 -7.33 28.15 -0.83
CA LEU A 250 -7.06 29.58 -0.72
C LEU A 250 -5.81 29.86 0.13
N ASP A 251 -5.65 29.18 1.26
CA ASP A 251 -4.47 29.31 2.12
C ASP A 251 -3.18 28.90 1.41
N LEU A 252 -3.24 27.82 0.62
CA LEU A 252 -2.13 27.38 -0.21
C LEU A 252 -1.77 28.41 -1.29
N GLU A 253 -2.77 28.98 -1.97
CA GLU A 253 -2.53 30.02 -2.96
C GLU A 253 -1.89 31.26 -2.32
N ASN A 254 -2.38 31.67 -1.14
CA ASN A 254 -1.81 32.77 -0.37
C ASN A 254 -0.35 32.50 0.02
N LYS A 255 -0.03 31.27 0.44
CA LYS A 255 1.33 30.85 0.81
C LYS A 255 2.29 30.89 -0.37
N VAL A 256 1.86 30.48 -1.56
CA VAL A 256 2.75 30.31 -2.72
C VAL A 256 2.88 31.59 -3.55
N LYS A 257 1.77 32.27 -3.83
CA LYS A 257 1.71 33.40 -4.76
C LYS A 257 1.48 34.74 -4.05
N GLY A 258 1.19 34.73 -2.75
CA GLY A 258 0.76 35.90 -1.99
C GLY A 258 -0.77 36.07 -1.98
N CYS A 259 -1.26 36.94 -1.10
CA CYS A 259 -2.70 37.21 -1.00
C CYS A 259 -3.20 37.95 -2.25
N HIS A 260 -4.13 37.34 -3.00
CA HIS A 260 -4.79 37.98 -4.14
C HIS A 260 -6.09 38.67 -3.75
N VAL A 261 -6.78 38.12 -2.74
CA VAL A 261 -8.05 38.64 -2.22
C VAL A 261 -7.84 40.05 -1.67
N GLY A 262 -8.59 41.02 -2.18
CA GLY A 262 -8.50 42.41 -1.75
C GLY A 262 -7.28 43.18 -2.28
N THR A 263 -6.55 42.64 -3.26
CA THR A 263 -5.46 43.38 -3.94
C THR A 263 -5.98 44.58 -4.74
N HIS A 264 -7.26 44.59 -5.09
CA HIS A 264 -7.91 45.62 -5.91
C HIS A 264 -8.67 46.69 -5.09
N LEU A 265 -8.39 46.81 -3.79
CA LEU A 265 -9.09 47.75 -2.92
C LEU A 265 -8.92 49.22 -3.37
N PRO A 266 -10.01 49.99 -3.47
CA PRO A 266 -9.95 51.37 -3.94
C PRO A 266 -9.30 52.28 -2.89
N SER A 267 -8.19 52.93 -3.26
CA SER A 267 -7.52 53.93 -2.41
C SER A 267 -8.21 55.30 -2.40
N SER A 268 -9.11 55.54 -3.36
CA SER A 268 -9.74 56.85 -3.63
C SER A 268 -11.22 56.93 -3.27
N GLY A 269 -11.73 55.94 -2.53
CA GLY A 269 -13.15 55.83 -2.15
C GLY A 269 -14.03 55.12 -3.19
N VAL A 270 -15.27 54.80 -2.81
CA VAL A 270 -16.22 54.05 -3.65
C VAL A 270 -16.67 54.87 -4.85
N TRP A 271 -16.74 54.22 -6.02
CA TRP A 271 -17.20 54.80 -7.29
C TRP A 271 -16.56 56.15 -7.63
N HIS A 272 -15.25 56.26 -7.35
CA HIS A 272 -14.52 57.52 -7.48
C HIS A 272 -14.54 58.05 -8.92
N GLN A 273 -14.47 57.18 -9.93
CA GLN A 273 -14.47 57.62 -11.32
C GLN A 273 -15.84 58.14 -11.75
N THR A 274 -16.91 57.48 -11.30
CA THR A 274 -18.30 57.90 -11.51
C THR A 274 -18.58 59.21 -10.78
N GLN A 275 -18.10 59.36 -9.54
CA GLN A 275 -18.17 60.62 -8.81
C GLN A 275 -17.46 61.76 -9.56
N ARG A 276 -16.29 61.51 -10.17
CA ARG A 276 -15.58 62.51 -10.99
C ARG A 276 -16.33 62.84 -12.27
N CYS A 277 -16.96 61.87 -12.91
CA CYS A 277 -17.78 62.07 -14.09
C CYS A 277 -18.96 63.00 -13.79
N LEU A 278 -19.68 62.72 -12.68
CA LEU A 278 -20.81 63.54 -12.21
C LEU A 278 -20.40 64.97 -11.85
N LYS A 279 -19.27 65.15 -11.16
CA LYS A 279 -18.72 66.48 -10.83
C LYS A 279 -18.39 67.29 -12.10
N LYS A 280 -18.00 66.65 -13.19
CA LYS A 280 -17.68 67.29 -14.48
C LYS A 280 -18.93 67.63 -15.31
N ARG A 281 -20.13 67.22 -14.88
CA ARG A 281 -21.41 67.40 -15.60
C ARG A 281 -21.35 66.91 -17.05
N LEU A 282 -20.65 65.81 -17.29
CA LEU A 282 -20.72 65.09 -18.56
C LEU A 282 -22.07 64.37 -18.58
N ALA A 283 -23.06 64.96 -19.25
CA ALA A 283 -24.42 64.45 -19.29
C ALA A 283 -24.50 63.26 -20.25
N ASP A 284 -24.17 62.08 -19.75
CA ASP A 284 -24.53 60.82 -20.39
C ASP A 284 -25.75 60.24 -19.67
N ALA A 285 -26.85 60.07 -20.40
CA ALA A 285 -28.08 59.49 -19.86
C ALA A 285 -27.93 58.01 -19.47
N SER A 286 -26.83 57.36 -19.88
CA SER A 286 -26.53 55.97 -19.54
C SER A 286 -25.80 55.79 -18.20
N ILE A 287 -25.32 56.88 -17.58
CA ILE A 287 -24.56 56.84 -16.32
C ILE A 287 -25.45 57.26 -15.14
N ILE A 288 -25.31 56.56 -14.01
CA ILE A 288 -26.02 56.86 -12.76
C ILE A 288 -25.82 58.32 -12.32
N GLN A 289 -26.87 58.94 -11.78
CA GLN A 289 -26.89 60.33 -11.33
C GLN A 289 -26.73 60.47 -9.80
N HIS A 290 -27.05 59.41 -9.04
CA HIS A 290 -26.91 59.37 -7.59
C HIS A 290 -25.87 58.32 -7.17
N LEU A 291 -25.15 58.57 -6.07
CA LEU A 291 -24.05 57.72 -5.57
C LEU A 291 -24.46 56.86 -4.36
N ASP A 292 -25.74 56.55 -4.22
CA ASP A 292 -26.25 55.57 -3.28
C ASP A 292 -26.25 54.16 -3.87
N PHE A 293 -26.15 53.15 -3.01
CA PHE A 293 -25.88 51.77 -3.43
C PHE A 293 -26.99 51.16 -4.32
N ASP A 294 -28.22 51.67 -4.24
CA ASP A 294 -29.36 51.23 -5.05
C ASP A 294 -29.53 52.04 -6.34
N ALA A 295 -28.71 53.07 -6.59
CA ALA A 295 -28.78 53.90 -7.79
C ALA A 295 -28.71 53.09 -9.10
N PRO A 296 -27.80 52.10 -9.26
CA PRO A 296 -27.73 51.32 -10.49
C PRO A 296 -29.04 50.60 -10.80
N THR A 297 -29.66 50.00 -9.79
CA THR A 297 -30.92 49.24 -9.94
C THR A 297 -32.16 50.15 -10.03
N ARG A 298 -32.16 51.27 -9.31
CA ARG A 298 -33.29 52.23 -9.28
C ARG A 298 -33.37 53.06 -10.56
N GLU A 299 -32.24 53.51 -11.06
CA GLU A 299 -32.15 54.38 -12.24
C GLU A 299 -32.04 53.59 -13.55
N MET A 300 -31.77 52.28 -13.48
CA MET A 300 -31.50 51.44 -14.65
C MET A 300 -30.35 51.99 -15.50
N ALA A 301 -29.31 52.48 -14.83
CA ALA A 301 -28.15 53.14 -15.42
C ALA A 301 -26.84 52.49 -14.92
N GLN A 302 -25.76 52.65 -15.68
CA GLN A 302 -24.49 51.98 -15.41
C GLN A 302 -23.51 52.86 -14.66
N LEU A 303 -22.60 52.21 -13.93
CA LEU A 303 -21.39 52.83 -13.40
C LEU A 303 -20.39 53.10 -14.52
N MET A 304 -19.41 53.96 -14.27
CA MET A 304 -18.25 54.05 -15.14
C MET A 304 -17.58 52.67 -15.27
N PRO A 305 -17.07 52.28 -16.46
CA PRO A 305 -16.52 50.93 -16.68
C PRO A 305 -15.44 50.51 -15.69
N ASP A 306 -14.57 51.44 -15.26
CA ASP A 306 -13.52 51.17 -14.28
C ASP A 306 -14.09 50.84 -12.90
N ASP A 307 -15.11 51.58 -12.46
CA ASP A 307 -15.77 51.34 -11.17
C ASP A 307 -16.59 50.04 -11.22
N LYS A 308 -17.27 49.76 -12.35
CA LYS A 308 -17.98 48.49 -12.58
C LYS A 308 -17.02 47.30 -12.48
N LYS A 309 -15.86 47.38 -13.14
CA LYS A 309 -14.85 46.32 -13.10
C LYS A 309 -14.28 46.13 -11.69
N GLN A 310 -14.06 47.21 -10.94
CA GLN A 310 -13.62 47.13 -9.54
C GLN A 310 -14.66 46.42 -8.67
N ASP A 311 -15.95 46.75 -8.84
CA ASP A 311 -17.03 46.07 -8.13
C ASP A 311 -17.10 44.58 -8.50
N GLU A 312 -16.97 44.23 -9.78
CA GLU A 312 -16.95 42.83 -10.22
C GLU A 312 -15.79 42.04 -9.60
N SER A 313 -14.57 42.60 -9.57
CA SER A 313 -13.41 41.97 -8.93
C SER A 313 -13.57 41.83 -7.41
N LEU A 314 -14.10 42.86 -6.73
CA LEU A 314 -14.39 42.77 -5.30
C LEU A 314 -15.40 41.66 -5.00
N LEU A 315 -16.45 41.55 -5.81
CA LEU A 315 -17.50 40.54 -5.62
C LEU A 315 -17.04 39.13 -6.00
N GLU A 316 -16.09 39.00 -6.93
CA GLU A 316 -15.41 37.73 -7.22
C GLU A 316 -14.61 37.23 -6.01
N ASP A 317 -13.88 38.13 -5.34
CA ASP A 317 -13.16 37.83 -4.10
C ASP A 317 -14.13 37.45 -2.96
N VAL A 318 -15.22 38.21 -2.80
CA VAL A 318 -16.28 37.90 -1.83
C VAL A 318 -16.90 36.53 -2.11
N TRP A 319 -17.22 36.23 -3.37
CA TRP A 319 -17.74 34.93 -3.78
C TRP A 319 -16.78 33.78 -3.43
N THR A 320 -15.48 34.00 -3.63
CA THR A 320 -14.43 33.03 -3.28
C THR A 320 -14.37 32.78 -1.78
N LEU A 321 -14.43 33.84 -0.96
CA LEU A 321 -14.44 33.72 0.50
C LEU A 321 -15.70 33.03 1.04
N LEU A 322 -16.87 33.31 0.45
CA LEU A 322 -18.13 32.67 0.84
C LEU A 322 -18.12 31.16 0.56
N ARG A 323 -17.61 30.72 -0.60
CA ARG A 323 -17.44 29.29 -0.91
C ARG A 323 -16.42 28.59 0.00
N ALA A 324 -15.53 29.35 0.63
CA ALA A 324 -14.56 28.86 1.61
C ALA A 324 -15.08 28.89 3.06
N GLY A 325 -16.35 29.26 3.29
CA GLY A 325 -16.89 29.41 4.65
C GLY A 325 -16.31 30.58 5.45
N ARG A 326 -15.50 31.45 4.83
CA ARG A 326 -14.79 32.58 5.48
C ARG A 326 -15.65 33.84 5.48
N LEU A 327 -16.84 33.75 6.08
CA LEU A 327 -17.85 34.80 6.07
C LEU A 327 -17.37 36.10 6.72
N GLU A 328 -16.63 36.02 7.84
CA GLU A 328 -16.10 37.20 8.52
C GLU A 328 -15.10 37.96 7.66
N GLU A 329 -14.24 37.25 6.94
CA GLU A 329 -13.26 37.87 6.03
C GLU A 329 -13.95 38.51 4.82
N ALA A 330 -15.01 37.88 4.29
CA ALA A 330 -15.80 38.47 3.23
C ALA A 330 -16.45 39.80 3.67
N CYS A 331 -16.94 39.84 4.91
CA CYS A 331 -17.48 41.07 5.50
C CYS A 331 -16.40 42.14 5.71
N GLU A 332 -15.23 41.75 6.21
CA GLU A 332 -14.13 42.68 6.45
C GLU A 332 -13.54 43.23 5.14
N LEU A 333 -13.50 42.41 4.10
CA LEU A 333 -13.16 42.83 2.75
C LEU A 333 -14.14 43.90 2.23
N CYS A 334 -15.44 43.68 2.38
CA CYS A 334 -16.46 44.68 2.02
C CYS A 334 -16.31 45.99 2.80
N ARG A 335 -16.03 45.93 4.11
CA ARG A 335 -15.80 47.12 4.94
C ARG A 335 -14.53 47.87 4.51
N SER A 336 -13.46 47.13 4.26
CA SER A 336 -12.17 47.67 3.79
C SER A 336 -12.29 48.33 2.42
N ALA A 337 -13.19 47.83 1.56
CA ALA A 337 -13.52 48.44 0.27
C ALA A 337 -14.36 49.73 0.39
N GLY A 338 -14.76 50.13 1.59
CA GLY A 338 -15.67 51.26 1.82
C GLY A 338 -17.14 50.93 1.52
N GLN A 339 -17.49 49.64 1.44
CA GLN A 339 -18.84 49.16 1.09
C GLN A 339 -19.49 48.39 2.26
N PRO A 340 -19.70 49.03 3.43
CA PRO A 340 -20.22 48.36 4.61
C PRO A 340 -21.66 47.84 4.45
N TRP A 341 -22.43 48.36 3.49
CA TRP A 341 -23.76 47.82 3.19
C TRP A 341 -23.70 46.39 2.66
N ARG A 342 -22.69 46.04 1.85
CA ARG A 342 -22.49 44.66 1.39
C ARG A 342 -22.12 43.74 2.56
N ALA A 343 -21.31 44.20 3.51
CA ALA A 343 -21.06 43.44 4.73
C ALA A 343 -22.34 43.20 5.55
N ALA A 344 -23.21 44.21 5.64
CA ALA A 344 -24.50 44.09 6.32
C ALA A 344 -25.49 43.14 5.62
N THR A 345 -25.43 43.03 4.29
CA THR A 345 -26.24 42.04 3.55
C THR A 345 -25.71 40.63 3.68
N LEU A 346 -24.39 40.43 3.80
CA LEU A 346 -23.77 39.10 4.02
C LEU A 346 -24.03 38.53 5.41
N CYS A 347 -23.97 39.39 6.44
CA CYS A 347 -24.14 39.02 7.85
C CYS A 347 -25.34 39.74 8.46
N PRO A 348 -26.58 39.26 8.21
CA PRO A 348 -27.74 39.84 8.85
C PRO A 348 -27.71 39.62 10.38
N PHE A 349 -28.48 40.41 11.14
CA PHE A 349 -28.63 40.26 12.60
C PHE A 349 -27.40 40.53 13.47
N GLY A 350 -26.43 41.32 12.97
CA GLY A 350 -25.38 41.89 13.82
C GLY A 350 -24.06 41.11 13.84
N GLY A 351 -23.76 40.35 12.78
CA GLY A 351 -22.44 39.73 12.61
C GLY A 351 -22.25 38.39 13.33
N PHE A 352 -23.34 37.74 13.74
CA PHE A 352 -23.30 36.38 14.28
C PHE A 352 -23.28 35.35 13.17
N ASP A 353 -22.55 34.26 13.38
CA ASP A 353 -22.54 33.12 12.46
C ASP A 353 -23.81 32.30 12.66
N LEU A 354 -24.81 32.47 11.80
CA LEU A 354 -26.08 31.76 11.93
C LEU A 354 -26.10 30.40 11.21
N PHE A 355 -24.96 29.90 10.75
CA PHE A 355 -24.85 28.59 10.10
C PHE A 355 -25.34 27.48 11.04
N PRO A 356 -26.19 26.53 10.61
CA PRO A 356 -26.90 25.60 11.49
C PRO A 356 -25.98 24.45 11.96
N SER A 357 -24.93 24.80 12.71
CA SER A 357 -23.89 23.90 13.22
C SER A 357 -23.66 24.08 14.72
N ILE A 358 -23.16 23.05 15.39
CA ILE A 358 -22.84 23.10 16.82
C ILE A 358 -21.68 24.07 17.06
N GLU A 359 -20.71 24.10 16.15
CA GLU A 359 -19.55 24.99 16.21
C GLU A 359 -19.97 26.46 16.21
N ALA A 360 -20.90 26.84 15.33
CA ALA A 360 -21.49 28.18 15.29
C ALA A 360 -22.26 28.52 16.57
N LEU A 361 -23.04 27.56 17.09
CA LEU A 361 -23.78 27.74 18.34
C LEU A 361 -22.85 27.99 19.53
N VAL A 362 -21.74 27.24 19.63
CA VAL A 362 -20.73 27.39 20.67
C VAL A 362 -20.00 28.73 20.52
N LYS A 363 -19.61 29.11 19.30
CA LYS A 363 -18.94 30.39 18.99
C LYS A 363 -19.79 31.60 19.37
N ASN A 364 -21.09 31.53 19.09
CA ASN A 364 -22.03 32.62 19.38
C ASN A 364 -22.44 32.71 20.86
N GLY A 365 -22.42 31.59 21.57
CA GLY A 365 -22.93 31.50 22.94
C GLY A 365 -24.41 31.88 23.07
N LYS A 366 -24.79 32.47 24.22
CA LYS A 366 -26.18 32.92 24.46
C LYS A 366 -26.50 34.19 23.68
N ASN A 367 -26.97 34.05 22.45
CA ASN A 367 -27.37 35.18 21.61
C ASN A 367 -28.69 35.84 22.06
N ARG A 368 -28.59 36.71 23.07
CA ARG A 368 -29.73 37.48 23.59
C ARG A 368 -30.28 38.49 22.57
N THR A 369 -29.46 38.97 21.64
CA THR A 369 -29.86 39.94 20.61
C THR A 369 -30.83 39.30 19.62
N LEU A 370 -30.48 38.14 19.06
CA LEU A 370 -31.38 37.38 18.19
C LEU A 370 -32.67 37.00 18.93
N GLN A 371 -32.54 36.55 20.19
CA GLN A 371 -33.69 36.23 21.02
C GLN A 371 -34.65 37.41 21.20
N ALA A 372 -34.13 38.62 21.43
CA ALA A 372 -34.95 39.83 21.54
C ALA A 372 -35.67 40.17 20.23
N ILE A 373 -34.97 40.12 19.10
CA ILE A 373 -35.53 40.38 17.76
C ILE A 373 -36.69 39.42 17.45
N GLU A 374 -36.50 38.14 17.76
CA GLU A 374 -37.49 37.10 17.48
C GLU A 374 -38.64 37.09 18.48
N LEU A 375 -38.44 37.56 19.70
CA LEU A 375 -39.53 37.79 20.65
C LEU A 375 -40.48 38.87 20.15
N GLU A 376 -39.96 39.92 19.51
CA GLU A 376 -40.74 41.01 18.94
C GLU A 376 -41.40 40.63 17.61
N SER A 377 -40.66 39.91 16.74
CA SER A 377 -41.05 39.68 15.34
C SER A 377 -41.53 38.27 15.02
N ARG A 378 -41.55 37.36 16.01
CA ARG A 378 -41.68 35.89 15.87
C ARG A 378 -40.40 35.20 15.40
N VAL A 379 -40.26 33.93 15.77
CA VAL A 379 -39.12 33.07 15.44
C VAL A 379 -38.94 32.96 13.92
N GLY A 380 -37.74 33.24 13.42
CA GLY A 380 -37.39 33.09 12.00
C GLY A 380 -38.11 34.03 11.03
N TYR A 381 -38.97 34.94 11.49
CA TYR A 381 -39.70 35.86 10.60
C TYR A 381 -38.77 36.83 9.86
N GLN A 382 -37.89 37.52 10.60
CA GLN A 382 -36.94 38.46 10.00
C GLN A 382 -35.94 37.77 9.08
N TRP A 383 -35.52 36.55 9.41
CA TRP A 383 -34.64 35.73 8.57
C TRP A 383 -35.31 35.44 7.21
N ARG A 384 -36.58 35.05 7.20
CA ARG A 384 -37.35 34.82 5.96
C ARG A 384 -37.54 36.08 5.14
N LEU A 385 -37.80 37.22 5.78
CA LEU A 385 -37.88 38.52 5.10
C LEU A 385 -36.55 38.88 4.43
N TRP A 386 -35.43 38.67 5.12
CA TRP A 386 -34.10 38.90 4.56
C TRP A 386 -33.85 38.00 3.35
N LYS A 387 -34.08 36.69 3.45
CA LYS A 387 -33.90 35.80 2.30
C LYS A 387 -34.85 36.13 1.14
N TRP A 388 -36.07 36.58 1.42
CA TRP A 388 -37.01 37.06 0.38
C TRP A 388 -36.49 38.31 -0.33
N ALA A 389 -35.94 39.27 0.41
CA ALA A 389 -35.30 40.45 -0.17
C ALA A 389 -34.11 40.06 -1.05
N SER A 390 -33.27 39.12 -0.61
CA SER A 390 -32.16 38.58 -1.41
C SER A 390 -32.64 37.87 -2.67
N TYR A 391 -33.74 37.11 -2.61
CA TYR A 391 -34.37 36.50 -3.79
C TYR A 391 -34.80 37.56 -4.81
N CYS A 392 -35.55 38.58 -4.37
CA CYS A 392 -35.98 39.68 -5.25
C CYS A 392 -34.79 40.44 -5.84
N ALA A 393 -33.71 40.64 -5.09
CA ALA A 393 -32.49 41.26 -5.59
C ALA A 393 -31.83 40.39 -6.67
N SER A 394 -31.67 39.09 -6.42
CA SER A 394 -31.04 38.17 -7.37
C SER A 394 -31.76 38.10 -8.72
N GLU A 395 -33.10 38.05 -8.73
CA GLU A 395 -33.88 38.01 -9.98
C GLU A 395 -33.79 39.34 -10.74
N LYS A 396 -33.92 40.48 -10.04
CA LYS A 396 -33.84 41.80 -10.67
C LYS A 396 -32.47 42.08 -11.28
N MET A 397 -31.39 41.72 -10.59
CA MET A 397 -30.03 41.92 -11.07
C MET A 397 -29.71 41.02 -12.27
N ALA A 398 -30.21 39.78 -12.27
CA ALA A 398 -30.04 38.86 -13.37
C ALA A 398 -30.71 39.37 -14.67
N ASP A 399 -31.89 39.98 -14.58
CA ASP A 399 -32.59 40.53 -15.75
C ASP A 399 -31.89 41.78 -16.34
N GLN A 400 -31.04 42.45 -15.54
CA GLN A 400 -30.34 43.68 -15.92
C GLN A 400 -28.89 43.45 -16.35
N ASP A 401 -28.42 42.20 -16.35
CA ASP A 401 -27.00 41.83 -16.54
C ASP A 401 -26.05 42.61 -15.59
N VAL A 402 -26.55 42.87 -14.38
CA VAL A 402 -25.82 43.56 -13.30
C VAL A 402 -25.01 42.50 -12.57
N GLY A 403 -23.73 42.38 -12.93
CA GLY A 403 -22.69 41.66 -12.19
C GLY A 403 -23.02 40.20 -11.83
N LYS A 404 -22.44 39.24 -12.56
CA LYS A 404 -22.66 37.80 -12.33
C LYS A 404 -22.40 37.36 -10.87
N TYR A 405 -21.36 37.88 -10.22
CA TYR A 405 -21.02 37.52 -8.83
C TYR A 405 -22.01 38.10 -7.83
N GLU A 406 -22.50 39.33 -8.03
CA GLU A 406 -23.50 39.94 -7.13
C GLU A 406 -24.79 39.12 -7.14
N THR A 407 -25.26 38.77 -8.34
CA THR A 407 -26.41 37.89 -8.54
C THR A 407 -26.23 36.56 -7.82
N ALA A 408 -25.05 35.93 -7.95
CA ALA A 408 -24.74 34.65 -7.30
C ALA A 408 -24.69 34.74 -5.77
N ILE A 409 -24.11 35.80 -5.20
CA ILE A 409 -24.05 36.03 -3.74
C ILE A 409 -25.46 36.12 -3.16
N TYR A 410 -26.34 36.92 -3.75
CA TYR A 410 -27.73 37.01 -3.29
C TYR A 410 -28.50 35.71 -3.53
N ALA A 411 -28.25 35.02 -4.65
CA ALA A 411 -28.84 33.72 -4.94
C ALA A 411 -28.44 32.66 -3.89
N ALA A 412 -27.19 32.66 -3.42
CA ALA A 412 -26.67 31.74 -2.40
C ALA A 412 -27.29 31.97 -1.01
N GLN A 413 -27.75 33.18 -0.70
CA GLN A 413 -28.41 33.49 0.56
C GLN A 413 -29.89 33.05 0.60
N CYS A 414 -30.51 32.90 -0.57
CA CYS A 414 -31.93 32.58 -0.71
C CYS A 414 -32.18 31.23 -1.42
N SER A 415 -31.15 30.40 -1.57
CA SER A 415 -31.21 29.08 -2.20
C SER A 415 -31.74 29.08 -3.66
N ASN A 416 -31.54 30.18 -4.41
CA ASN A 416 -31.98 30.31 -5.79
C ASN A 416 -30.97 29.66 -6.77
N LEU A 417 -31.06 28.33 -6.91
CA LEU A 417 -30.15 27.53 -7.74
C LEU A 417 -30.09 27.97 -9.20
N LYS A 418 -31.21 28.42 -9.78
CA LYS A 418 -31.29 28.91 -11.17
C LYS A 418 -30.27 30.02 -11.44
N ARG A 419 -30.05 30.89 -10.46
CA ARG A 419 -29.13 32.03 -10.57
C ARG A 419 -27.73 31.71 -10.04
N LEU A 420 -27.61 30.68 -9.20
CA LEU A 420 -26.36 30.25 -8.59
C LEU A 420 -25.53 29.32 -9.48
N LEU A 421 -26.15 28.31 -10.09
CA LEU A 421 -25.44 27.29 -10.89
C LEU A 421 -24.63 27.83 -12.08
N PRO A 422 -25.06 28.89 -12.81
CA PRO A 422 -24.29 29.40 -13.96
C PRO A 422 -22.87 29.87 -13.64
N ILE A 423 -22.58 30.24 -12.39
CA ILE A 423 -21.23 30.67 -11.97
C ILE A 423 -20.35 29.51 -11.48
N CYS A 424 -20.95 28.35 -11.24
CA CYS A 424 -20.27 27.17 -10.72
C CYS A 424 -19.56 26.42 -11.86
N THR A 425 -18.28 26.72 -12.08
CA THR A 425 -17.50 26.18 -13.21
C THR A 425 -16.83 24.83 -12.94
N ASP A 426 -16.78 24.42 -11.68
CA ASP A 426 -16.16 23.18 -11.19
C ASP A 426 -17.15 22.36 -10.34
N TRP A 427 -16.83 21.08 -10.16
CA TRP A 427 -17.72 20.13 -9.50
C TRP A 427 -17.95 20.50 -8.03
N GLU A 428 -16.89 20.93 -7.33
CA GLU A 428 -16.95 21.33 -5.92
C GLU A 428 -17.92 22.49 -5.72
N SER A 429 -17.86 23.51 -6.58
CA SER A 429 -18.76 24.67 -6.54
C SER A 429 -20.21 24.31 -6.78
N ALA A 430 -20.48 23.46 -7.78
CA ALA A 430 -21.84 23.05 -8.12
C ALA A 430 -22.44 22.14 -7.03
N CYS A 431 -21.64 21.22 -6.49
CA CYS A 431 -22.03 20.37 -5.37
C CYS A 431 -22.32 21.21 -4.11
N TRP A 432 -21.44 22.17 -3.78
CA TRP A 432 -21.63 23.09 -2.66
C TRP A 432 -22.91 23.90 -2.82
N ALA A 433 -23.13 24.47 -4.00
CA ALA A 433 -24.32 25.26 -4.30
C ALA A 433 -25.61 24.44 -4.08
N MET A 434 -25.67 23.20 -4.56
CA MET A 434 -26.83 22.32 -4.40
C MET A 434 -27.02 21.86 -2.95
N SER A 435 -25.98 21.36 -2.29
CA SER A 435 -26.05 20.86 -0.92
C SER A 435 -26.37 21.98 0.08
N LYS A 436 -25.75 23.16 -0.07
CA LYS A 436 -26.04 24.33 0.76
C LYS A 436 -27.47 24.82 0.56
N SER A 437 -27.90 24.97 -0.70
CA SER A 437 -29.26 25.44 -1.00
C SER A 437 -30.32 24.48 -0.45
N TRP A 438 -30.07 23.17 -0.54
CA TRP A 438 -30.95 22.15 -0.02
C TRP A 438 -31.02 22.17 1.51
N LEU A 439 -29.87 22.23 2.19
CA LEU A 439 -29.79 22.40 3.65
C LEU A 439 -30.58 23.63 4.12
N ASP A 440 -30.36 24.77 3.47
CA ASP A 440 -31.03 26.03 3.79
C ASP A 440 -32.55 25.91 3.66
N VAL A 441 -33.05 25.18 2.66
CA VAL A 441 -34.50 24.94 2.46
C VAL A 441 -35.05 23.95 3.48
N LEU A 442 -34.32 22.88 3.83
CA LEU A 442 -34.74 21.94 4.87
C LEU A 442 -34.91 22.66 6.21
N VAL A 443 -33.95 23.53 6.56
CA VAL A 443 -34.03 24.37 7.77
C VAL A 443 -35.22 25.34 7.68
N ASP A 444 -35.42 26.03 6.55
CA ASP A 444 -36.54 26.96 6.40
C ASP A 444 -37.92 26.26 6.55
N LEU A 445 -38.04 25.03 6.03
CA LEU A 445 -39.25 24.22 6.17
C LEU A 445 -39.48 23.81 7.63
N GLU A 446 -38.44 23.44 8.37
CA GLU A 446 -38.56 23.11 9.79
C GLU A 446 -38.93 24.35 10.62
N LEU A 447 -38.29 25.49 10.38
CA LEU A 447 -38.63 26.74 11.06
C LEU A 447 -40.07 27.18 10.79
N ALA A 448 -40.62 26.88 9.61
CA ALA A 448 -42.02 27.13 9.30
C ALA A 448 -43.00 26.21 10.06
N ARG A 449 -42.58 25.00 10.49
CA ARG A 449 -43.41 24.09 11.29
C ARG A 449 -43.63 24.58 12.72
N LEU A 450 -42.72 25.41 13.24
CA LEU A 450 -42.82 26.01 14.56
C LEU A 450 -43.90 27.10 14.65
N GLU A 451 -44.54 27.47 13.53
CA GLU A 451 -45.69 28.38 13.48
C GLU A 451 -47.04 27.62 13.47
N PRO A 452 -47.94 27.85 14.44
CA PRO A 452 -49.27 27.23 14.46
C PRO A 452 -50.13 27.65 13.25
N GLY A 453 -50.67 26.69 12.49
CA GLY A 453 -51.68 26.90 11.44
C GLY A 453 -51.19 26.95 9.98
N ARG A 454 -49.89 26.74 9.72
CA ARG A 454 -49.28 26.80 8.38
C ARG A 454 -49.12 25.44 7.68
N LEU A 455 -49.16 24.34 8.46
CA LEU A 455 -48.96 22.97 7.97
C LEU A 455 -50.06 22.52 6.99
N GLU A 456 -51.33 22.92 7.21
CA GLU A 456 -52.43 22.63 6.28
C GLU A 456 -52.27 23.31 4.91
N GLN A 457 -51.53 24.42 4.81
CA GLN A 457 -51.33 25.12 3.54
C GLN A 457 -50.15 24.54 2.74
N LEU A 458 -49.05 24.16 3.39
CA LEU A 458 -47.88 23.56 2.73
C LEU A 458 -48.11 22.11 2.29
N ARG A 459 -48.82 21.29 3.10
CA ARG A 459 -49.14 19.90 2.72
C ARG A 459 -50.08 19.81 1.51
N ARG A 460 -51.08 20.70 1.44
CA ARG A 460 -52.01 20.75 0.30
C ARG A 460 -51.33 21.06 -1.04
N TYR A 461 -50.21 21.77 -1.02
CA TYR A 461 -49.43 22.07 -2.23
C TYR A 461 -48.50 20.93 -2.64
N GLY A 462 -48.01 20.12 -1.71
CA GLY A 462 -47.18 18.94 -2.02
C GLY A 462 -47.96 17.86 -2.77
N ASP A 463 -49.23 17.65 -2.39
CA ASP A 463 -50.09 16.64 -3.00
C ASP A 463 -50.70 17.08 -4.36
N GLU A 464 -50.85 18.40 -4.61
CA GLU A 464 -51.39 18.93 -5.88
C GLU A 464 -50.35 18.96 -7.04
N ILE A 465 -49.05 18.81 -6.75
CA ILE A 465 -47.98 18.79 -7.77
C ILE A 465 -47.89 17.44 -8.50
N ASP A 466 -48.31 16.34 -7.88
CA ASP A 466 -48.28 15.01 -8.51
C ASP A 466 -49.40 14.81 -9.57
N GLU A 467 -50.47 15.63 -9.54
CA GLU A 467 -51.63 15.45 -10.43
C GLU A 467 -51.69 16.41 -11.64
N ASN A 468 -50.94 17.52 -11.67
CA ASN A 468 -51.07 18.53 -12.74
C ASN A 468 -49.74 18.96 -13.38
N ALA A 469 -48.97 18.00 -13.89
CA ALA A 469 -47.91 18.28 -14.85
C ALA A 469 -48.48 18.54 -16.26
N GLY A 470 -49.12 19.70 -16.46
CA GLY A 470 -49.51 20.10 -17.81
C GLY A 470 -50.59 21.17 -17.94
N LEU A 471 -50.37 22.39 -17.47
CA LEU A 471 -51.00 23.58 -18.08
C LEU A 471 -50.28 24.86 -17.64
N GLY A 472 -49.95 25.71 -18.62
CA GLY A 472 -49.06 26.85 -18.47
C GLY A 472 -49.61 28.02 -17.66
N ASP A 473 -48.65 28.70 -17.03
CA ASP A 473 -48.48 30.15 -16.95
C ASP A 473 -49.74 31.00 -16.74
N LYS A 474 -50.23 31.01 -15.48
CA LYS A 474 -50.87 32.19 -14.89
C LYS A 474 -50.42 32.31 -13.43
N ALA A 475 -49.63 33.35 -13.17
CA ALA A 475 -49.30 33.82 -11.83
C ALA A 475 -50.59 34.19 -11.09
N THR A 476 -51.12 33.27 -10.28
CA THR A 476 -52.15 33.57 -9.30
C THR A 476 -51.48 34.35 -8.17
N SER A 477 -51.98 35.55 -7.91
CA SER A 477 -51.59 36.43 -6.81
C SER A 477 -51.70 35.70 -5.46
N LEU A 478 -50.59 35.14 -4.99
CA LEU A 478 -50.47 34.46 -3.69
C LEU A 478 -49.85 35.42 -2.68
N GLY A 479 -50.42 35.46 -1.46
CA GLY A 479 -50.10 36.44 -0.43
C GLY A 479 -48.61 36.54 -0.08
N THR A 480 -48.21 37.75 0.31
CA THR A 480 -46.88 38.30 0.62
C THR A 480 -46.02 37.51 1.65
N GLU A 481 -46.44 36.32 2.11
CA GLU A 481 -45.85 35.61 3.27
C GLU A 481 -45.43 34.14 3.01
N SER A 482 -45.63 33.61 1.80
CA SER A 482 -45.16 32.25 1.44
C SER A 482 -43.77 32.28 0.80
N TRP A 483 -42.88 31.36 1.17
CA TRP A 483 -41.59 31.15 0.48
C TRP A 483 -41.83 30.90 -1.03
N PRO A 484 -41.01 31.42 -1.96
CA PRO A 484 -41.33 31.31 -3.38
C PRO A 484 -41.37 29.84 -3.81
N CYS A 485 -42.49 29.38 -4.36
CA CYS A 485 -42.63 27.99 -4.84
C CYS A 485 -41.53 27.62 -5.85
N HIS A 486 -41.11 28.60 -6.66
CA HIS A 486 -40.00 28.43 -7.60
C HIS A 486 -38.67 28.08 -6.94
N VAL A 487 -38.39 28.51 -5.70
CA VAL A 487 -37.16 28.14 -4.99
C VAL A 487 -37.25 26.70 -4.49
N LEU A 488 -38.43 26.27 -4.02
CA LEU A 488 -38.66 24.90 -3.56
C LEU A 488 -38.55 23.88 -4.70
N THR A 489 -39.12 24.17 -5.87
CA THR A 489 -39.10 23.26 -7.03
C THR A 489 -37.70 23.07 -7.62
N GLN A 490 -36.77 23.99 -7.35
CA GLN A 490 -35.38 23.89 -7.78
C GLN A 490 -34.55 22.93 -6.93
N GLN A 491 -34.95 22.65 -5.69
CA GLN A 491 -34.15 21.84 -4.76
C GLN A 491 -34.15 20.35 -5.14
N PRO A 492 -33.06 19.61 -4.85
CA PRO A 492 -33.11 18.16 -4.89
C PRO A 492 -34.08 17.61 -3.84
N ARG A 493 -34.64 16.42 -4.11
CA ARG A 493 -35.56 15.74 -3.17
C ARG A 493 -34.78 14.87 -2.18
N ASP A 494 -33.69 14.27 -2.65
CA ASP A 494 -32.80 13.39 -1.94
C ASP A 494 -31.37 13.52 -2.53
N LEU A 495 -30.40 12.84 -1.91
CA LEU A 495 -29.01 12.81 -2.40
C LEU A 495 -28.89 12.24 -3.83
N PRO A 496 -29.54 11.11 -4.19
CA PRO A 496 -29.57 10.63 -5.56
C PRO A 496 -30.06 11.67 -6.59
N ALA A 497 -31.12 12.42 -6.30
CA ALA A 497 -31.60 13.48 -7.19
C ALA A 497 -30.61 14.65 -7.29
N LEU A 498 -29.87 14.97 -6.21
CA LEU A 498 -28.78 15.94 -6.26
C LEU A 498 -27.69 15.46 -7.23
N LEU A 499 -27.25 14.20 -7.11
CA LEU A 499 -26.25 13.63 -8.01
C LEU A 499 -26.73 13.55 -9.46
N GLN A 500 -28.01 13.26 -9.69
CA GLN A 500 -28.60 13.28 -11.03
C GLN A 500 -28.55 14.68 -11.64
N LYS A 501 -28.80 15.73 -10.85
CA LYS A 501 -28.68 17.13 -11.30
C LYS A 501 -27.23 17.50 -11.64
N LEU A 502 -26.23 17.01 -10.90
CA LEU A 502 -24.81 17.22 -11.23
C LEU A 502 -24.40 16.58 -12.56
N HIS A 503 -25.03 15.47 -12.94
CA HIS A 503 -24.79 14.84 -14.24
C HIS A 503 -25.46 15.56 -15.42
N SER A 504 -26.50 16.38 -15.16
CA SER A 504 -27.30 17.05 -16.19
C SER A 504 -26.56 18.21 -16.84
N SER A 505 -26.10 18.02 -18.08
CA SER A 505 -25.41 19.05 -18.86
C SER A 505 -26.25 20.30 -19.18
N ASP A 506 -27.58 20.22 -19.00
CA ASP A 506 -28.49 21.34 -19.26
C ASP A 506 -28.59 22.29 -18.06
N LEU A 507 -28.33 21.79 -16.85
CA LEU A 507 -28.48 22.54 -15.60
C LEU A 507 -27.14 23.06 -15.07
N VAL A 508 -26.05 22.36 -15.34
CA VAL A 508 -24.71 22.70 -14.83
C VAL A 508 -23.71 22.89 -15.97
N HIS A 509 -22.61 23.58 -15.68
CA HIS A 509 -21.52 23.79 -16.63
C HIS A 509 -20.93 22.45 -17.12
N GLU A 510 -20.53 22.36 -18.38
CA GLU A 510 -20.03 21.10 -18.99
C GLU A 510 -18.86 20.47 -18.21
N ALA A 511 -17.99 21.29 -17.64
CA ALA A 511 -16.88 20.82 -16.80
C ALA A 511 -17.34 20.07 -15.55
N VAL A 512 -18.50 20.40 -14.98
CA VAL A 512 -19.11 19.71 -13.83
C VAL A 512 -19.53 18.29 -14.23
N SER A 513 -20.25 18.16 -15.36
CA SER A 513 -20.68 16.85 -15.88
C SER A 513 -19.48 15.96 -16.26
N ARG A 514 -18.39 16.56 -16.77
CA ARG A 514 -17.13 15.84 -16.97
C ARG A 514 -16.47 15.42 -15.66
N GLY A 515 -16.44 16.29 -14.65
CA GLY A 515 -15.90 16.00 -13.32
C GLY A 515 -16.61 14.83 -12.64
N CYS A 516 -17.92 14.66 -12.84
CA CYS A 516 -18.66 13.51 -12.31
C CYS A 516 -18.13 12.14 -12.79
N LYS A 517 -17.39 12.10 -13.91
CA LYS A 517 -16.81 10.87 -14.47
C LYS A 517 -15.41 10.56 -13.91
N GLU A 518 -14.79 11.46 -13.17
CA GLU A 518 -13.49 11.22 -12.52
C GLU A 518 -13.62 10.15 -11.42
N GLN A 519 -12.60 9.30 -11.27
CA GLN A 519 -12.66 8.14 -10.37
C GLN A 519 -12.92 8.54 -8.91
N HIS A 520 -12.17 9.53 -8.39
CA HIS A 520 -12.38 10.04 -7.03
C HIS A 520 -13.75 10.70 -6.84
N ARG A 521 -14.30 11.38 -7.85
CA ARG A 521 -15.66 11.94 -7.77
C ARG A 521 -16.73 10.86 -7.72
N GLN A 522 -16.55 9.78 -8.48
CA GLN A 522 -17.45 8.63 -8.38
C GLN A 522 -17.39 8.00 -6.97
N ILE A 523 -16.20 7.89 -6.37
CA ILE A 523 -16.06 7.44 -4.98
C ILE A 523 -16.79 8.40 -4.03
N GLU A 524 -16.50 9.70 -4.09
CA GLU A 524 -17.10 10.73 -3.23
C GLU A 524 -18.63 10.75 -3.32
N MET A 525 -19.19 10.74 -4.52
CA MET A 525 -20.65 10.73 -4.73
C MET A 525 -21.31 9.49 -4.11
N ASN A 526 -20.68 8.32 -4.21
CA ASN A 526 -21.22 7.10 -3.60
C ASN A 526 -21.04 7.08 -2.07
N LEU A 527 -19.94 7.65 -1.55
CA LEU A 527 -19.76 7.87 -0.11
C LEU A 527 -20.84 8.81 0.44
N MET A 528 -21.18 9.90 -0.28
CA MET A 528 -22.24 10.82 0.11
C MET A 528 -23.59 10.12 0.27
N VAL A 529 -23.95 9.22 -0.65
CA VAL A 529 -25.21 8.44 -0.60
C VAL A 529 -25.14 7.33 0.46
N GLY A 530 -23.95 6.93 0.88
CA GLY A 530 -23.72 5.80 1.78
C GLY A 530 -23.75 4.44 1.08
N ASP A 531 -23.62 4.38 -0.26
CA ASP A 531 -23.54 3.14 -1.03
C ASP A 531 -22.11 2.60 -1.10
N ILE A 532 -21.59 2.23 0.08
CA ILE A 532 -20.26 1.63 0.21
C ILE A 532 -20.12 0.29 -0.56
N PRO A 533 -21.14 -0.61 -0.63
CA PRO A 533 -21.09 -1.78 -1.51
C PRO A 533 -20.72 -1.45 -2.96
N HIS A 534 -21.27 -0.37 -3.51
CA HIS A 534 -21.00 0.03 -4.89
C HIS A 534 -19.60 0.64 -5.04
N VAL A 535 -19.11 1.39 -4.03
CA VAL A 535 -17.70 1.86 -4.01
C VAL A 535 -16.72 0.69 -4.12
N LEU A 536 -16.97 -0.41 -3.41
CA LEU A 536 -16.13 -1.61 -3.49
C LEU A 536 -16.17 -2.25 -4.88
N ASP A 537 -17.32 -2.29 -5.54
CA ASP A 537 -17.44 -2.82 -6.91
C ASP A 537 -16.69 -1.94 -7.92
N LEU A 538 -16.80 -0.62 -7.79
CA LEU A 538 -16.08 0.34 -8.64
C LEU A 538 -14.56 0.17 -8.48
N LEU A 539 -14.07 0.16 -7.23
CA LEU A 539 -12.66 -0.07 -6.94
C LEU A 539 -12.17 -1.40 -7.50
N TRP A 540 -12.94 -2.48 -7.28
CA TRP A 540 -12.60 -3.78 -7.82
C TRP A 540 -12.51 -3.75 -9.35
N SER A 541 -13.49 -3.14 -10.03
CA SER A 541 -13.51 -3.03 -11.50
C SER A 541 -12.32 -2.27 -12.09
N TRP A 542 -11.73 -1.34 -11.34
CA TRP A 542 -10.55 -0.58 -11.77
C TRP A 542 -9.22 -1.27 -11.44
N ILE A 543 -9.23 -2.23 -10.52
CA ILE A 543 -8.03 -2.95 -10.04
C ILE A 543 -7.91 -4.34 -10.67
N SER A 544 -9.03 -5.00 -11.00
CA SER A 544 -9.08 -6.35 -11.56
C SER A 544 -8.46 -6.42 -12.96
N SER A 545 -7.65 -7.44 -13.23
CA SER A 545 -7.18 -7.78 -14.58
C SER A 545 -8.34 -8.31 -15.43
N SER A 546 -8.42 -7.95 -16.72
CA SER A 546 -9.33 -8.62 -17.65
C SER A 546 -8.96 -10.10 -17.77
N ASP A 547 -9.96 -10.99 -17.85
CA ASP A 547 -9.87 -12.47 -17.84
C ASP A 547 -8.95 -13.11 -18.92
N ASP A 548 -8.34 -12.34 -19.83
CA ASP A 548 -7.53 -12.83 -20.95
C ASP A 548 -6.02 -13.04 -20.64
N ASP A 549 -5.51 -12.62 -19.47
CA ASP A 549 -4.11 -12.84 -19.10
C ASP A 549 -3.96 -14.12 -18.24
N HIS A 550 -3.58 -15.24 -18.87
CA HIS A 550 -3.19 -16.48 -18.17
C HIS A 550 -1.93 -16.35 -17.28
N SER A 551 -1.41 -15.13 -17.04
CA SER A 551 -0.41 -14.83 -16.03
C SER A 551 -1.07 -14.24 -14.79
N GLY A 552 -1.62 -15.09 -13.92
CA GLY A 552 -2.44 -14.72 -12.75
C GLY A 552 -1.72 -13.98 -11.60
N PHE A 553 -0.76 -13.10 -11.86
CA PHE A 553 0.08 -12.49 -10.82
C PHE A 553 0.50 -11.03 -11.07
N ARG A 554 -0.15 -10.29 -11.97
CA ARG A 554 0.12 -8.85 -12.13
C ARG A 554 -1.12 -8.01 -11.79
N PRO A 555 -0.97 -6.95 -10.99
CA PRO A 555 -1.99 -5.91 -10.86
C PRO A 555 -2.00 -5.03 -12.13
N HIS A 556 -3.17 -4.81 -12.73
CA HIS A 556 -3.33 -4.03 -13.96
C HIS A 556 -3.90 -2.61 -13.73
N GLY A 557 -4.24 -2.27 -12.48
CA GLY A 557 -4.76 -0.96 -12.09
C GLY A 557 -3.69 0.10 -11.84
N ASP A 558 -4.10 1.37 -11.81
CA ASP A 558 -3.22 2.47 -11.40
C ASP A 558 -2.70 2.26 -9.96
N PRO A 559 -1.38 2.34 -9.71
CA PRO A 559 -0.80 2.11 -8.39
C PRO A 559 -1.39 2.93 -7.25
N GLN A 560 -1.83 4.16 -7.52
CA GLN A 560 -2.43 5.02 -6.50
C GLN A 560 -3.83 4.52 -6.14
N MET A 561 -4.62 4.11 -7.13
CA MET A 561 -5.95 3.55 -6.90
C MET A 561 -5.90 2.22 -6.14
N ILE A 562 -4.93 1.34 -6.45
CA ILE A 562 -4.74 0.09 -5.70
C ILE A 562 -4.42 0.39 -4.24
N ARG A 563 -3.47 1.31 -3.99
CA ARG A 563 -3.15 1.75 -2.62
C ARG A 563 -4.37 2.32 -1.93
N PHE A 564 -5.06 3.28 -2.55
CA PHE A 564 -6.23 3.94 -1.97
C PHE A 564 -7.31 2.91 -1.62
N GLY A 565 -7.62 1.99 -2.53
CA GLY A 565 -8.61 0.94 -2.30
C GLY A 565 -8.28 0.05 -1.10
N ALA A 566 -7.02 -0.40 -0.97
CA ALA A 566 -6.58 -1.19 0.17
C ALA A 566 -6.72 -0.43 1.51
N HIS A 567 -6.29 0.82 1.55
CA HIS A 567 -6.39 1.64 2.76
C HIS A 567 -7.85 1.96 3.09
N LEU A 568 -8.69 2.24 2.08
CA LEU A 568 -10.11 2.50 2.29
C LEU A 568 -10.82 1.28 2.86
N VAL A 569 -10.54 0.08 2.35
CA VAL A 569 -11.09 -1.18 2.88
C VAL A 569 -10.74 -1.33 4.36
N LEU A 570 -9.48 -1.08 4.76
CA LEU A 570 -9.07 -1.17 6.16
C LEU A 570 -9.77 -0.11 7.02
N VAL A 571 -9.77 1.15 6.58
CA VAL A 571 -10.47 2.22 7.30
C VAL A 571 -11.94 1.88 7.49
N LEU A 572 -12.65 1.39 6.46
CA LEU A 572 -14.04 0.98 6.56
C LEU A 572 -14.26 -0.20 7.51
N ARG A 573 -13.34 -1.19 7.53
CA ARG A 573 -13.42 -2.35 8.43
C ARG A 573 -13.41 -1.93 9.89
N TYR A 574 -12.54 -0.98 10.25
CA TYR A 574 -12.37 -0.55 11.64
C TYR A 574 -13.35 0.56 12.04
N LEU A 575 -13.58 1.53 11.16
CA LEU A 575 -14.44 2.67 11.47
C LEU A 575 -15.91 2.29 11.56
N LEU A 576 -16.35 1.30 10.77
CA LEU A 576 -17.74 0.85 10.73
C LEU A 576 -17.97 -0.52 11.39
N ALA A 577 -17.03 -1.01 12.21
CA ALA A 577 -17.08 -2.37 12.77
C ALA A 577 -18.39 -2.72 13.54
N GLY A 578 -19.06 -1.71 14.12
CA GLY A 578 -20.26 -1.85 14.96
C GLY A 578 -21.60 -1.54 14.29
N GLU A 579 -21.64 -0.79 13.18
CA GLU A 579 -22.88 -0.18 12.65
C GLU A 579 -23.44 -0.87 11.39
N MET A 580 -22.76 -1.90 10.89
CA MET A 580 -23.05 -2.47 9.57
C MET A 580 -24.02 -3.64 9.59
N ARG A 581 -24.94 -3.66 8.61
CA ARG A 581 -25.76 -4.82 8.26
C ARG A 581 -24.87 -6.00 7.87
N ASP A 582 -25.27 -7.22 8.20
CA ASP A 582 -24.49 -8.45 7.97
C ASP A 582 -24.08 -8.64 6.50
N THR A 583 -24.96 -8.29 5.55
CA THR A 583 -24.68 -8.40 4.11
C THR A 583 -23.54 -7.49 3.65
N PHE A 584 -23.44 -6.28 4.21
CA PHE A 584 -22.33 -5.38 3.92
C PHE A 584 -21.02 -5.90 4.49
N ARG A 585 -21.06 -6.37 5.74
CA ARG A 585 -19.88 -6.93 6.43
C ARG A 585 -19.29 -8.08 5.62
N GLU A 586 -20.14 -8.93 5.05
CA GLU A 586 -19.70 -10.03 4.20
C GLU A 586 -19.07 -9.55 2.88
N LYS A 587 -19.67 -8.55 2.23
CA LYS A 587 -19.08 -7.97 1.00
C LYS A 587 -17.73 -7.29 1.26
N LEU A 588 -17.62 -6.55 2.35
CA LEU A 588 -16.37 -5.88 2.77
C LEU A 588 -15.27 -6.90 3.14
N ARG A 589 -15.66 -8.08 3.64
CA ARG A 589 -14.72 -9.19 3.86
C ARG A 589 -14.30 -9.81 2.53
N THR A 590 -15.24 -10.25 1.70
CA THR A 590 -14.98 -10.93 0.44
C THR A 590 -14.26 -10.04 -0.57
N VAL A 591 -14.91 -8.98 -1.07
CA VAL A 591 -14.31 -8.07 -2.06
C VAL A 591 -13.12 -7.31 -1.46
N GLY A 592 -13.22 -6.93 -0.18
CA GLY A 592 -12.12 -6.22 0.48
C GLY A 592 -10.86 -7.09 0.66
N ASP A 593 -10.99 -8.39 0.96
CA ASP A 593 -9.82 -9.30 1.02
C ASP A 593 -9.16 -9.42 -0.35
N ILE A 594 -9.94 -9.47 -1.42
CA ILE A 594 -9.38 -9.53 -2.79
C ILE A 594 -8.61 -8.23 -3.10
N ILE A 595 -9.16 -7.05 -2.77
CA ILE A 595 -8.47 -5.77 -2.97
C ILE A 595 -7.17 -5.71 -2.15
N LEU A 596 -7.20 -6.15 -0.89
CA LEU A 596 -6.02 -6.20 -0.02
C LEU A 596 -4.97 -7.17 -0.54
N GLN A 597 -5.38 -8.36 -0.99
CA GLN A 597 -4.51 -9.34 -1.60
C GLN A 597 -3.82 -8.77 -2.85
N MET A 598 -4.57 -8.08 -3.72
CA MET A 598 -4.01 -7.42 -4.91
C MET A 598 -2.98 -6.36 -4.55
N TYR A 599 -3.21 -5.58 -3.50
CA TYR A 599 -2.24 -4.57 -3.05
C TYR A 599 -0.99 -5.20 -2.42
N ALA A 600 -1.14 -6.25 -1.61
CA ALA A 600 -0.01 -6.99 -1.07
C ALA A 600 0.83 -7.63 -2.19
N MET A 601 0.19 -8.16 -3.22
CA MET A 601 0.86 -8.66 -4.43
C MET A 601 1.54 -7.54 -5.22
N TYR A 602 0.93 -6.35 -5.32
CA TYR A 602 1.55 -5.18 -5.92
C TYR A 602 2.85 -4.80 -5.19
N LEU A 603 2.82 -4.69 -3.86
CA LEU A 603 3.99 -4.40 -3.03
C LEU A 603 5.11 -5.44 -3.22
N PHE A 604 4.75 -6.71 -3.26
CA PHE A 604 5.69 -7.80 -3.53
C PHE A 604 6.31 -7.72 -4.94
N SER A 605 5.51 -7.36 -5.96
CA SER A 605 6.00 -7.21 -7.33
C SER A 605 6.93 -6.00 -7.52
N THR A 606 6.80 -4.99 -6.66
CA THR A 606 7.57 -3.73 -6.71
C THR A 606 8.75 -3.69 -5.74
N GLN A 607 9.14 -4.83 -5.15
CA GLN A 607 10.27 -4.98 -4.22
C GLN A 607 10.08 -4.23 -2.89
N HIS A 608 8.83 -4.13 -2.42
CA HIS A 608 8.45 -3.62 -1.11
C HIS A 608 8.01 -4.77 -0.19
N GLU A 609 8.80 -5.86 -0.14
CA GLU A 609 8.47 -7.06 0.65
C GLU A 609 8.32 -6.76 2.15
N ASP A 610 9.02 -5.75 2.67
CA ASP A 610 8.98 -5.33 4.08
C ASP A 610 7.57 -4.90 4.52
N LEU A 611 6.79 -4.31 3.60
CA LEU A 611 5.48 -3.72 3.90
C LEU A 611 4.33 -4.71 3.77
N VAL A 612 4.56 -5.90 3.19
CA VAL A 612 3.51 -6.88 2.87
C VAL A 612 2.75 -7.32 4.13
N GLY A 613 3.46 -7.59 5.22
CA GLY A 613 2.90 -8.09 6.48
C GLY A 613 1.81 -7.22 7.07
N VAL A 614 1.95 -5.88 7.01
CA VAL A 614 0.94 -4.92 7.50
C VAL A 614 -0.44 -5.19 6.89
N TYR A 615 -0.47 -5.52 5.59
CA TYR A 615 -1.70 -5.74 4.83
C TYR A 615 -2.12 -7.20 4.81
N ALA A 616 -1.17 -8.13 4.65
CA ALA A 616 -1.43 -9.56 4.61
C ALA A 616 -2.00 -10.08 5.94
N SER A 617 -1.61 -9.49 7.09
CA SER A 617 -2.15 -9.86 8.40
C SER A 617 -3.61 -9.48 8.61
N GLN A 618 -4.19 -8.69 7.70
CA GLN A 618 -5.59 -8.23 7.76
C GLN A 618 -6.53 -9.10 6.89
N LEU A 619 -5.98 -10.05 6.14
CA LEU A 619 -6.73 -11.01 5.34
C LEU A 619 -7.33 -12.12 6.22
N ALA A 620 -8.34 -12.82 5.71
CA ALA A 620 -8.79 -14.08 6.33
C ALA A 620 -7.63 -15.08 6.44
N ARG A 621 -7.65 -15.92 7.50
CA ARG A 621 -6.59 -16.89 7.83
C ARG A 621 -6.07 -17.69 6.63
N HIS A 622 -6.96 -18.26 5.83
CA HIS A 622 -6.57 -19.07 4.67
C HIS A 622 -5.89 -18.23 3.57
N HIS A 623 -6.47 -17.09 3.19
CA HIS A 623 -5.87 -16.17 2.20
C HIS A 623 -4.51 -15.63 2.66
N CYS A 624 -4.38 -15.28 3.94
CA CYS A 624 -3.12 -14.83 4.53
C CYS A 624 -2.02 -15.91 4.39
N ILE A 625 -2.33 -17.15 4.77
CA ILE A 625 -1.39 -18.27 4.69
C ILE A 625 -1.01 -18.55 3.24
N ASP A 626 -2.00 -18.67 2.34
CA ASP A 626 -1.77 -18.94 0.92
C ASP A 626 -0.88 -17.87 0.28
N LEU A 627 -1.13 -16.59 0.59
CA LEU A 627 -0.35 -15.47 0.06
C LEU A 627 1.13 -15.54 0.45
N PHE A 628 1.42 -15.76 1.74
CA PHE A 628 2.80 -15.87 2.21
C PHE A 628 3.50 -17.12 1.65
N VAL A 629 2.79 -18.25 1.53
CA VAL A 629 3.31 -19.47 0.92
C VAL A 629 3.70 -19.22 -0.53
N GLU A 630 2.83 -18.57 -1.32
CA GLU A 630 3.11 -18.22 -2.71
C GLU A 630 4.29 -17.26 -2.85
N MET A 631 4.40 -16.24 -1.99
CA MET A 631 5.51 -15.29 -1.99
C MET A 631 6.84 -15.94 -1.62
N MET A 632 6.85 -16.82 -0.62
CA MET A 632 8.03 -17.59 -0.22
C MET A 632 8.47 -18.58 -1.31
N GLU A 633 7.54 -19.24 -1.99
CA GLU A 633 7.84 -20.08 -3.15
C GLU A 633 8.42 -19.27 -4.31
N ALA A 634 7.84 -18.10 -4.61
CA ALA A 634 8.28 -17.24 -5.71
C ALA A 634 9.68 -16.63 -5.48
N ARG A 635 10.12 -16.49 -4.23
CA ARG A 635 11.47 -16.01 -3.86
C ARG A 635 12.38 -17.11 -3.30
N LEU A 636 12.06 -18.39 -3.54
CA LEU A 636 12.83 -19.52 -3.01
C LEU A 636 14.32 -19.44 -3.37
N ASN A 637 14.61 -19.09 -4.63
CA ASN A 637 15.97 -18.90 -5.19
C ASN A 637 16.40 -17.42 -5.22
N GLY A 638 15.69 -16.55 -4.49
CA GLY A 638 16.03 -15.12 -4.40
C GLY A 638 17.25 -14.86 -3.52
N ARG A 639 17.72 -13.60 -3.51
CA ARG A 639 18.81 -13.19 -2.62
C ARG A 639 18.36 -13.29 -1.14
N VAL A 640 19.33 -13.58 -0.26
CA VAL A 640 19.08 -13.82 1.17
C VAL A 640 18.47 -12.61 1.87
N ASP A 641 18.87 -11.40 1.49
CA ASP A 641 18.30 -10.14 1.98
C ASP A 641 16.79 -10.06 1.69
N VAL A 642 16.36 -10.33 0.45
CA VAL A 642 14.94 -10.32 0.06
C VAL A 642 14.14 -11.39 0.80
N LYS A 643 14.70 -12.59 1.00
CA LYS A 643 14.06 -13.65 1.80
C LYS A 643 13.91 -13.19 3.26
N TYR A 644 14.94 -12.61 3.84
CA TYR A 644 14.87 -12.11 5.22
C TYR A 644 13.79 -11.04 5.39
N LYS A 645 13.56 -10.16 4.40
CA LYS A 645 12.48 -9.17 4.43
C LYS A 645 11.09 -9.80 4.54
N ILE A 646 10.80 -10.83 3.75
CA ILE A 646 9.51 -11.56 3.80
C ILE A 646 9.36 -12.26 5.15
N PHE A 647 10.41 -12.91 5.62
CA PHE A 647 10.44 -13.56 6.94
C PHE A 647 10.18 -12.56 8.06
N HIS A 648 10.90 -11.43 8.06
CA HIS A 648 10.77 -10.35 9.03
C HIS A 648 9.34 -9.82 9.05
N SER A 649 8.79 -9.50 7.87
CA SER A 649 7.45 -8.92 7.73
C SER A 649 6.36 -9.88 8.24
N ALA A 650 6.48 -11.19 7.95
CA ALA A 650 5.59 -12.20 8.52
C ALA A 650 5.71 -12.31 10.04
N MET A 651 6.93 -12.32 10.58
CA MET A 651 7.17 -12.45 12.02
C MET A 651 6.70 -11.27 12.85
N GLU A 652 6.79 -10.06 12.30
CA GLU A 652 6.38 -8.83 12.98
C GLU A 652 4.85 -8.71 13.10
N HIS A 653 4.10 -9.20 12.10
CA HIS A 653 2.66 -8.94 11.99
C HIS A 653 1.77 -10.17 12.26
N LEU A 654 2.34 -11.39 12.30
CA LEU A 654 1.60 -12.63 12.55
C LEU A 654 2.03 -13.28 13.87
N PRO A 655 1.10 -13.92 14.59
CA PRO A 655 1.47 -14.76 15.72
C PRO A 655 2.33 -15.95 15.24
N PHE A 656 3.29 -16.35 16.07
CA PHE A 656 4.13 -17.50 15.76
C PHE A 656 3.32 -18.79 15.68
N SER A 657 2.52 -19.08 16.72
CA SER A 657 1.68 -20.28 16.83
C SER A 657 0.23 -20.00 16.46
N PRO A 658 -0.54 -21.03 16.05
CA PRO A 658 -1.91 -20.87 15.58
C PRO A 658 -2.82 -20.23 16.64
N ASP A 659 -3.57 -19.23 16.20
CA ASP A 659 -4.70 -18.65 16.91
C ASP A 659 -5.97 -18.93 16.10
N ASP A 660 -7.14 -18.96 16.74
CA ASP A 660 -8.41 -19.23 16.06
C ASP A 660 -8.79 -18.12 15.06
N THR A 661 -8.21 -16.92 15.20
CA THR A 661 -8.63 -15.72 14.47
C THR A 661 -7.76 -15.32 13.29
N LYS A 662 -6.45 -15.62 13.31
CA LYS A 662 -5.48 -15.18 12.30
C LYS A 662 -4.60 -16.33 11.81
N GLY A 663 -4.01 -16.16 10.64
CA GLY A 663 -2.95 -17.06 10.16
C GLY A 663 -1.72 -16.98 11.05
N SER A 664 -1.04 -18.10 11.23
CA SER A 664 0.20 -18.17 12.00
C SER A 664 1.40 -18.47 11.12
N PHE A 665 2.57 -18.05 11.56
CA PHE A 665 3.82 -18.34 10.85
C PHE A 665 4.14 -19.84 10.82
N GLU A 666 3.83 -20.54 11.91
CA GLU A 666 3.92 -22.00 12.03
C GLU A 666 3.19 -22.71 10.88
N GLU A 667 1.93 -22.33 10.60
CA GLU A 667 1.16 -22.91 9.49
C GLU A 667 1.71 -22.56 8.11
N ILE A 668 2.20 -21.32 7.93
CA ILE A 668 2.82 -20.89 6.67
C ILE A 668 4.02 -21.78 6.36
N ILE A 669 4.92 -21.94 7.32
CA ILE A 669 6.12 -22.75 7.17
C ILE A 669 5.79 -24.22 6.93
N ASP A 670 4.88 -24.80 7.71
CA ASP A 670 4.50 -26.21 7.52
C ASP A 670 3.95 -26.45 6.11
N ARG A 671 3.19 -25.49 5.56
CA ARG A 671 2.67 -25.55 4.20
C ARG A 671 3.75 -25.31 3.14
N VAL A 672 4.69 -24.39 3.34
CA VAL A 672 5.86 -24.21 2.46
C VAL A 672 6.69 -25.49 2.39
N LEU A 673 6.97 -26.11 3.53
CA LEU A 673 7.74 -27.36 3.62
C LEU A 673 6.99 -28.52 2.96
N MET A 674 5.67 -28.63 3.18
CA MET A 674 4.83 -29.63 2.52
C MET A 674 4.86 -29.47 0.99
N ARG A 675 4.61 -28.26 0.47
CA ARG A 675 4.61 -27.98 -0.98
C ARG A 675 5.98 -28.11 -1.61
N SER A 676 7.07 -27.85 -0.88
CA SER A 676 8.44 -28.09 -1.37
C SER A 676 8.73 -29.58 -1.65
N ARG A 677 7.97 -30.49 -1.03
CA ARG A 677 8.09 -31.94 -1.20
C ARG A 677 7.16 -32.50 -2.28
N GLU A 678 6.18 -31.73 -2.74
CA GLU A 678 5.27 -32.12 -3.82
C GLU A 678 6.01 -32.18 -5.16
N ILE A 679 5.88 -33.31 -5.87
CA ILE A 679 6.44 -33.46 -7.21
C ILE A 679 5.48 -32.78 -8.18
N LYS A 680 5.81 -31.57 -8.65
CA LYS A 680 4.99 -30.84 -9.63
C LYS A 680 5.09 -31.56 -11.00
N PRO A 681 3.98 -32.10 -11.55
CA PRO A 681 3.99 -32.68 -12.90
C PRO A 681 4.05 -31.54 -13.93
N GLY A 682 5.11 -31.46 -14.73
CA GLY A 682 5.11 -30.61 -15.95
C GLY A 682 6.11 -29.46 -16.04
N LYS A 683 7.37 -29.61 -15.59
CA LYS A 683 8.45 -28.65 -15.91
C LYS A 683 9.78 -29.29 -16.32
N TYR A 684 9.80 -30.57 -16.63
CA TYR A 684 10.98 -31.26 -17.14
C TYR A 684 10.65 -31.66 -18.58
N ASP A 685 11.35 -31.07 -19.54
CA ASP A 685 11.15 -31.38 -20.96
C ASP A 685 11.37 -32.89 -21.17
N ASP A 686 10.33 -33.52 -21.73
CA ASP A 686 10.02 -34.95 -21.62
C ASP A 686 10.93 -35.89 -22.45
N GLU A 687 12.09 -35.46 -22.93
CA GLU A 687 12.89 -36.31 -23.84
C GLU A 687 14.41 -36.39 -23.61
N THR A 688 15.03 -35.62 -22.70
CA THR A 688 16.52 -35.67 -22.53
C THR A 688 17.11 -35.44 -21.13
N SER A 689 16.32 -35.20 -20.08
CA SER A 689 16.88 -34.99 -18.73
C SER A 689 17.30 -36.31 -18.07
N ASP A 690 18.59 -36.45 -17.73
CA ASP A 690 19.10 -37.50 -16.85
C ASP A 690 18.32 -37.50 -15.51
N VAL A 691 17.82 -38.68 -15.10
CA VAL A 691 17.04 -38.88 -13.86
C VAL A 691 17.84 -38.42 -12.65
N ALA A 692 19.16 -38.62 -12.66
CA ALA A 692 20.05 -38.17 -11.58
C ALA A 692 20.09 -36.63 -11.49
N GLU A 693 20.08 -35.94 -12.62
CA GLU A 693 20.11 -34.47 -12.69
C GLU A 693 18.77 -33.87 -12.23
N GLN A 694 17.65 -34.52 -12.55
CA GLN A 694 16.33 -34.15 -12.06
C GLN A 694 16.23 -34.26 -10.53
N HIS A 695 16.71 -35.36 -9.95
CA HIS A 695 16.76 -35.51 -8.51
C HIS A 695 17.72 -34.52 -7.84
N ARG A 696 18.84 -34.17 -8.50
CA ARG A 696 19.76 -33.12 -8.03
C ARG A 696 19.05 -31.78 -7.90
N LEU A 697 18.31 -31.35 -8.92
CA LEU A 697 17.54 -30.10 -8.90
C LEU A 697 16.42 -30.11 -7.86
N GLN A 698 15.72 -31.24 -7.68
CA GLN A 698 14.72 -31.39 -6.64
C GLN A 698 15.33 -31.32 -5.23
N SER A 699 16.49 -31.94 -5.01
CA SER A 699 17.20 -31.89 -3.72
C SER A 699 17.61 -30.46 -3.36
N HIS A 700 18.03 -29.67 -4.36
CA HIS A 700 18.36 -28.27 -4.19
C HIS A 700 17.12 -27.45 -3.77
N GLN A 701 15.99 -27.60 -4.47
CA GLN A 701 14.74 -26.89 -4.13
C GLN A 701 14.24 -27.21 -2.72
N LYS A 702 14.28 -28.50 -2.32
CA LYS A 702 13.91 -28.94 -0.97
C LYS A 702 14.82 -28.33 0.10
N ALA A 703 16.14 -28.28 -0.16
CA ALA A 703 17.08 -27.67 0.76
C ALA A 703 16.86 -26.15 0.91
N MET A 704 16.56 -25.44 -0.18
CA MET A 704 16.31 -24.00 -0.17
C MET A 704 15.10 -23.59 0.69
N ALA A 705 14.13 -24.49 0.90
CA ALA A 705 12.97 -24.25 1.76
C ALA A 705 13.35 -24.24 3.25
N ILE A 706 14.36 -25.02 3.65
CA ILE A 706 14.84 -25.05 5.04
C ILE A 706 15.49 -23.73 5.45
N GLN A 707 16.02 -22.96 4.50
CA GLN A 707 16.64 -21.66 4.79
C GLN A 707 15.68 -20.70 5.53
N TRP A 708 14.37 -20.79 5.27
CA TRP A 708 13.35 -19.98 5.95
C TRP A 708 13.31 -20.20 7.47
N LEU A 709 13.64 -21.41 7.92
CA LEU A 709 13.72 -21.78 9.35
C LEU A 709 15.03 -21.35 10.01
N CYS A 710 16.04 -21.00 9.21
CA CYS A 710 17.38 -20.66 9.71
C CYS A 710 17.56 -19.16 9.97
N PHE A 711 16.55 -18.34 9.70
CA PHE A 711 16.58 -16.92 9.99
C PHE A 711 16.36 -16.62 11.47
N THR A 712 17.07 -15.62 11.99
CA THR A 712 16.91 -15.16 13.36
C THR A 712 15.73 -14.18 13.46
N PRO A 713 14.76 -14.40 14.36
CA PRO A 713 13.69 -13.45 14.63
C PRO A 713 14.23 -12.09 15.08
N PRO A 714 13.52 -10.98 14.77
CA PRO A 714 13.86 -9.67 15.29
C PRO A 714 13.87 -9.62 16.82
N SER A 715 14.85 -8.93 17.42
CA SER A 715 15.07 -8.89 18.87
C SER A 715 13.96 -8.19 19.67
N HIS A 716 13.09 -7.42 19.02
CA HIS A 716 11.97 -6.73 19.66
C HIS A 716 10.75 -7.64 19.88
N ILE A 717 10.70 -8.82 19.24
CA ILE A 717 9.60 -9.77 19.40
C ILE A 717 9.71 -10.44 20.77
N SER A 718 8.60 -10.49 21.51
CA SER A 718 8.53 -11.20 22.77
C SER A 718 8.79 -12.69 22.56
N ASN A 719 9.60 -13.30 23.44
CA ASN A 719 10.03 -14.70 23.31
C ASN A 719 10.87 -15.04 22.06
N ALA A 720 11.59 -14.06 21.48
CA ALA A 720 12.45 -14.29 20.31
C ALA A 720 13.44 -15.47 20.48
N GLU A 721 14.04 -15.63 21.66
CA GLU A 721 14.94 -16.76 21.95
C GLU A 721 14.22 -18.12 21.89
N ALA A 722 13.03 -18.22 22.47
CA ALA A 722 12.22 -19.44 22.45
C ALA A 722 11.71 -19.76 21.03
N ILE A 723 11.34 -18.73 20.26
CA ILE A 723 10.96 -18.87 18.85
C ILE A 723 12.16 -19.35 18.02
N THR A 724 13.34 -18.79 18.25
CA THR A 724 14.59 -19.21 17.58
C THR A 724 14.87 -20.69 17.85
N ALA A 725 14.73 -21.14 19.11
CA ALA A 725 14.91 -22.54 19.47
C ALA A 725 13.87 -23.46 18.77
N LYS A 726 12.60 -23.04 18.70
CA LYS A 726 11.55 -23.77 17.97
C LYS A 726 11.83 -23.88 16.46
N LEU A 727 12.25 -22.80 15.83
CA LEU A 727 12.61 -22.77 14.41
C LEU A 727 13.80 -23.67 14.12
N LEU A 728 14.84 -23.62 14.96
CA LEU A 728 16.02 -24.47 14.85
C LEU A 728 15.67 -25.95 15.03
N LEU A 729 14.83 -26.30 16.02
CA LEU A 729 14.38 -27.67 16.22
C LEU A 729 13.63 -28.20 14.98
N ARG A 730 12.72 -27.41 14.40
CA ARG A 730 12.06 -27.76 13.14
C ARG A 730 13.04 -27.89 11.99
N ALA A 731 14.00 -26.99 11.87
CA ALA A 731 15.02 -27.03 10.83
C ALA A 731 15.79 -28.35 10.90
N LEU A 732 16.15 -28.82 12.10
CA LEU A 732 16.82 -30.10 12.31
C LEU A 732 15.92 -31.29 11.94
N ILE A 733 14.65 -31.33 12.40
CA ILE A 733 13.70 -32.42 12.08
C ILE A 733 13.54 -32.58 10.57
N HIS A 734 13.30 -31.47 9.86
CA HIS A 734 13.10 -31.49 8.42
C HIS A 734 14.40 -31.77 7.67
N SER A 735 15.55 -31.25 8.13
CA SER A 735 16.84 -31.57 7.53
C SER A 735 17.19 -33.04 7.66
N ASN A 736 16.98 -33.66 8.83
CA ASN A 736 17.19 -35.09 9.05
C ASN A 736 16.30 -35.94 8.12
N THR A 737 15.07 -35.50 7.86
CA THR A 737 14.18 -36.17 6.90
C THR A 737 14.74 -36.07 5.47
N LEU A 738 15.22 -34.89 5.08
CA LEU A 738 15.83 -34.66 3.77
C LEU A 738 17.17 -35.37 3.61
N PHE A 739 18.00 -35.44 4.64
CA PHE A 739 19.26 -36.18 4.62
C PHE A 739 19.06 -37.66 4.36
N ARG A 740 18.05 -38.29 4.98
CA ARG A 740 17.63 -39.67 4.67
C ARG A 740 17.26 -39.81 3.19
N GLU A 741 16.43 -38.90 2.68
CA GLU A 741 15.97 -38.92 1.30
C GLU A 741 17.14 -38.76 0.31
N PHE A 742 18.00 -37.78 0.55
CA PHE A 742 19.16 -37.47 -0.29
C PHE A 742 20.18 -38.59 -0.25
N ALA A 743 20.39 -39.25 0.89
CA ALA A 743 21.32 -40.38 1.00
C ALA A 743 20.84 -41.60 0.20
N LEU A 744 19.53 -41.89 0.20
CA LEU A 744 18.94 -42.97 -0.59
C LEU A 744 19.12 -42.72 -2.11
N ILE A 745 18.97 -41.47 -2.54
CA ILE A 745 19.18 -41.07 -3.94
C ILE A 745 20.67 -41.02 -4.28
N SER A 746 21.53 -40.71 -3.31
CA SER A 746 22.98 -40.60 -3.49
C SER A 746 23.70 -41.95 -3.63
N MET A 747 22.98 -43.08 -3.52
CA MET A 747 23.51 -44.43 -3.83
C MET A 747 23.95 -44.59 -5.31
N TRP A 748 23.56 -43.65 -6.16
CA TRP A 748 24.00 -43.55 -7.54
C TRP A 748 25.41 -42.95 -7.51
N ARG A 749 26.42 -43.79 -7.76
CA ARG A 749 27.86 -43.50 -7.66
C ARG A 749 28.32 -42.48 -8.70
N VAL A 750 27.88 -41.23 -8.56
CA VAL A 750 28.23 -40.10 -9.42
C VAL A 750 29.25 -39.23 -8.68
N PRO A 751 30.32 -38.74 -9.33
CA PRO A 751 31.32 -37.89 -8.67
C PRO A 751 30.79 -36.52 -8.24
N LYS A 752 29.69 -36.03 -8.82
CA LYS A 752 29.06 -34.76 -8.44
C LYS A 752 28.56 -34.80 -6.98
N MET A 753 28.77 -33.72 -6.24
CA MET A 753 28.39 -33.62 -4.82
C MET A 753 26.87 -33.43 -4.64
N PRO A 754 26.25 -34.01 -3.59
CA PRO A 754 24.83 -33.81 -3.30
C PRO A 754 24.57 -32.38 -2.81
N ILE A 755 24.27 -31.49 -3.75
CA ILE A 755 24.05 -30.06 -3.49
C ILE A 755 22.99 -29.82 -2.41
N GLY A 756 21.88 -30.57 -2.42
CA GLY A 756 20.85 -30.45 -1.39
C GLY A 756 21.41 -30.65 0.02
N ALA A 757 22.18 -31.72 0.25
CA ALA A 757 22.77 -32.01 1.56
C ALA A 757 23.77 -30.94 1.98
N HIS A 758 24.63 -30.49 1.06
CA HIS A 758 25.59 -29.43 1.37
C HIS A 758 24.91 -28.11 1.73
N MET A 759 23.87 -27.71 0.99
CA MET A 759 23.11 -26.50 1.28
C MET A 759 22.50 -26.55 2.69
N LEU A 760 21.91 -27.68 3.09
CA LEU A 760 21.38 -27.88 4.45
C LEU A 760 22.45 -27.70 5.53
N LEU A 761 23.62 -28.34 5.35
CA LEU A 761 24.75 -28.20 6.28
C LEU A 761 25.22 -26.74 6.37
N SER A 762 25.27 -26.03 5.23
CA SER A 762 25.67 -24.62 5.19
C SER A 762 24.68 -23.70 5.91
N PHE A 763 23.37 -23.93 5.76
CA PHE A 763 22.33 -23.12 6.40
C PHE A 763 22.29 -23.32 7.91
N LEU A 764 22.54 -24.54 8.38
CA LEU A 764 22.54 -24.89 9.81
C LEU A 764 23.86 -24.55 10.53
N ALA A 765 24.93 -24.26 9.79
CA ALA A 765 26.24 -23.99 10.37
C ALA A 765 26.29 -22.78 11.32
N GLU A 766 25.54 -21.71 11.01
CA GLU A 766 25.50 -20.51 11.86
C GLU A 766 24.50 -20.63 13.03
N PRO A 767 23.24 -21.07 12.82
CA PRO A 767 22.28 -21.28 13.92
C PRO A 767 22.80 -22.20 15.01
N LEU A 768 23.56 -23.25 14.66
CA LEU A 768 24.11 -24.22 15.62
C LEU A 768 25.31 -23.70 16.43
N LYS A 769 25.87 -22.52 16.10
CA LYS A 769 26.90 -21.86 16.94
C LYS A 769 26.30 -21.14 18.15
N GLN A 770 25.00 -20.83 18.10
CA GLN A 770 24.30 -20.19 19.20
C GLN A 770 24.11 -21.19 20.36
N PRO A 771 24.07 -20.73 21.63
CA PRO A 771 24.03 -21.63 22.78
C PRO A 771 22.80 -22.55 22.73
N THR A 772 23.05 -23.85 22.61
CA THR A 772 22.05 -24.93 22.53
C THR A 772 21.35 -25.22 23.86
N GLU A 773 21.71 -24.53 24.95
CA GLU A 773 21.11 -24.68 26.27
C GLU A 773 19.58 -24.47 26.25
N ASN A 774 19.08 -23.59 25.37
CA ASN A 774 17.65 -23.34 25.21
C ASN A 774 16.90 -24.47 24.46
N LEU A 775 17.56 -25.28 23.62
CA LEU A 775 16.94 -26.45 22.97
C LEU A 775 16.56 -27.54 23.98
N HIS A 776 17.35 -27.67 25.04
CA HIS A 776 17.11 -28.64 26.12
C HIS A 776 16.03 -28.17 27.11
N SER A 777 15.63 -26.90 27.06
CA SER A 777 14.60 -26.31 27.93
C SER A 777 13.18 -26.39 27.36
N LEU A 778 13.04 -26.72 26.06
CA LEU A 778 11.74 -26.95 25.43
C LEU A 778 11.15 -28.27 25.96
N GLU A 779 9.85 -28.29 26.26
CA GLU A 779 9.14 -29.46 26.82
C GLU A 779 9.13 -30.71 25.90
N ASP A 780 9.71 -30.64 24.69
CA ASP A 780 9.80 -31.76 23.74
C ASP A 780 10.96 -32.70 24.07
N HIS A 781 10.62 -33.89 24.57
CA HIS A 781 11.54 -34.90 25.11
C HIS A 781 12.52 -35.52 24.08
N ASN A 782 12.55 -35.06 22.82
CA ASN A 782 13.32 -35.65 21.72
C ASN A 782 14.39 -34.72 21.09
N ALA A 783 14.58 -33.49 21.60
CA ALA A 783 15.51 -32.53 20.99
C ALA A 783 16.98 -33.03 20.95
N SER A 784 17.40 -33.78 21.97
CA SER A 784 18.74 -34.36 22.03
C SER A 784 18.95 -35.46 20.98
N GLU A 785 17.94 -36.32 20.76
CA GLU A 785 18.01 -37.39 19.76
C GLU A 785 18.07 -36.82 18.33
N ILE A 786 17.29 -35.76 18.07
CA ILE A 786 17.27 -35.06 16.78
C ILE A 786 18.64 -34.44 16.47
N LEU A 787 19.29 -33.84 17.48
CA LEU A 787 20.61 -33.25 17.33
C LEU A 787 21.69 -34.31 17.10
N LEU A 788 21.62 -35.44 17.83
CA LEU A 788 22.52 -36.58 17.63
C LEU A 788 22.40 -37.13 16.21
N GLU A 789 21.17 -37.32 15.72
CA GLU A 789 20.92 -37.73 14.34
C GLU A 789 21.56 -36.75 13.34
N PHE A 790 21.38 -35.44 13.54
CA PHE A 790 21.96 -34.43 12.66
C PHE A 790 23.49 -34.50 12.63
N GLN A 791 24.13 -34.66 13.79
CA GLN A 791 25.58 -34.78 13.88
C GLN A 791 26.09 -35.99 13.10
N ASP A 792 25.37 -37.10 13.16
CA ASP A 792 25.70 -38.30 12.40
C ASP A 792 25.53 -38.12 10.88
N TRP A 793 24.47 -37.43 10.44
CA TRP A 793 24.34 -37.05 9.03
C TRP A 793 25.47 -36.13 8.57
N ARG A 794 25.91 -35.18 9.41
CA ARG A 794 27.04 -34.31 9.10
C ARG A 794 28.32 -35.10 8.88
N GLU A 795 28.64 -36.05 9.76
CA GLU A 795 29.82 -36.90 9.59
C GLU A 795 29.66 -37.84 8.38
N TYR A 796 28.47 -38.37 8.13
CA TYR A 796 28.17 -39.18 6.94
C TYR A 796 28.47 -38.41 5.64
N TYR A 797 27.94 -37.19 5.49
CA TYR A 797 28.19 -36.39 4.29
C TYR A 797 29.63 -35.89 4.19
N SER A 798 30.35 -35.75 5.31
CA SER A 798 31.80 -35.52 5.29
C SER A 798 32.55 -36.73 4.72
N CYS A 799 32.15 -37.96 5.10
CA CYS A 799 32.71 -39.19 4.54
C CYS A 799 32.34 -39.35 3.05
N ASP A 800 31.08 -39.10 2.69
CA ASP A 800 30.60 -39.14 1.29
C ASP A 800 31.37 -38.16 0.40
N ALA A 801 31.74 -36.98 0.91
CA ALA A 801 32.59 -36.03 0.18
C ALA A 801 33.98 -36.60 -0.11
N THR A 802 34.64 -37.26 0.86
CA THR A 802 35.94 -37.92 0.63
C THR A 802 35.83 -39.04 -0.41
N TYR A 803 34.75 -39.83 -0.34
CA TYR A 803 34.47 -40.88 -1.32
C TYR A 803 34.27 -40.33 -2.73
N ARG A 804 33.49 -39.26 -2.89
CA ARG A 804 33.26 -38.62 -4.19
C ARG A 804 34.52 -37.97 -4.75
N ASN A 805 35.36 -37.38 -3.90
CA ASN A 805 36.66 -36.86 -4.32
C ASN A 805 37.55 -37.98 -4.88
N TRP A 806 37.63 -39.12 -4.20
CA TRP A 806 38.32 -40.30 -4.73
C TRP A 806 37.70 -40.78 -6.05
N LEU A 807 36.38 -40.88 -6.14
CA LEU A 807 35.68 -41.33 -7.34
C LEU A 807 35.93 -40.40 -8.54
N LYS A 808 35.96 -39.08 -8.30
CA LYS A 808 36.31 -38.07 -9.32
C LYS A 808 37.71 -38.31 -9.87
N ILE A 809 38.70 -38.45 -8.99
CA ILE A 809 40.10 -38.71 -9.36
C ILE A 809 40.21 -40.05 -10.13
N GLU A 810 39.48 -41.08 -9.71
CA GLU A 810 39.51 -42.39 -10.37
C GLU A 810 38.88 -42.35 -11.76
N LEU A 811 37.77 -41.61 -11.94
CA LEU A 811 37.14 -41.44 -13.25
C LEU A 811 38.01 -40.61 -14.21
N GLU A 812 38.63 -39.52 -13.71
CA GLU A 812 39.63 -38.74 -14.48
C GLU A 812 40.80 -39.63 -14.93
N ASN A 813 41.28 -40.52 -14.04
CA ASN A 813 42.32 -41.49 -14.37
C ASN A 813 41.87 -42.54 -15.39
N ALA A 814 40.59 -42.95 -15.37
CA ALA A 814 40.04 -43.95 -16.29
C ALA A 814 39.89 -43.44 -17.73
N GLU A 815 39.81 -42.12 -17.94
CA GLU A 815 39.79 -41.50 -19.27
C GLU A 815 41.18 -41.48 -19.95
N ILE A 816 42.25 -41.65 -19.15
CA ILE A 816 43.62 -41.70 -19.63
C ILE A 816 43.99 -43.15 -19.95
N SER A 817 44.61 -43.38 -21.11
CA SER A 817 45.12 -44.71 -21.47
C SER A 817 46.09 -45.22 -20.38
N PRO A 818 46.03 -46.51 -19.97
CA PRO A 818 46.88 -47.06 -18.90
C PRO A 818 48.38 -46.85 -19.13
N ASP A 819 48.81 -46.73 -20.39
CA ASP A 819 50.22 -46.52 -20.77
C ASP A 819 50.69 -45.06 -20.58
N ASN A 820 49.75 -44.12 -20.44
CA ASN A 820 50.00 -42.67 -20.30
C ASN A 820 49.72 -42.14 -18.88
N LEU A 821 49.27 -43.01 -17.95
CA LEU A 821 48.97 -42.62 -16.58
C LEU A 821 50.28 -42.41 -15.78
N SER A 822 50.49 -41.21 -15.25
CA SER A 822 51.69 -40.88 -14.48
C SER A 822 51.69 -41.56 -13.10
N SER A 823 52.89 -41.71 -12.51
CA SER A 823 53.01 -42.22 -11.13
C SER A 823 52.35 -41.28 -10.11
N GLU A 824 52.34 -39.98 -10.38
CA GLU A 824 51.75 -38.96 -9.49
C GLU A 824 50.22 -39.04 -9.47
N GLU A 825 49.57 -39.27 -10.63
CA GLU A 825 48.11 -39.47 -10.72
C GLU A 825 47.65 -40.73 -9.99
N ARG A 826 48.44 -41.80 -10.08
CA ARG A 826 48.20 -43.05 -9.36
C ARG A 826 48.38 -42.89 -7.85
N GLU A 827 49.41 -42.18 -7.41
CA GLU A 827 49.62 -41.87 -5.98
C GLU A 827 48.51 -40.98 -5.42
N ARG A 828 48.00 -40.03 -6.21
CA ARG A 828 46.87 -39.16 -5.84
C ARG A 828 45.59 -39.95 -5.60
N ALA A 829 45.25 -40.89 -6.49
CA ALA A 829 44.09 -41.77 -6.31
C ALA A 829 44.23 -42.66 -5.07
N ILE A 830 45.42 -43.23 -4.83
CA ILE A 830 45.70 -44.06 -3.65
C ILE A 830 45.61 -43.25 -2.36
N ALA A 831 46.08 -42.00 -2.36
CA ALA A 831 45.99 -41.11 -1.20
C ALA A 831 44.52 -40.77 -0.88
N ALA A 832 43.72 -40.41 -1.89
CA ALA A 832 42.30 -40.12 -1.71
C ALA A 832 41.49 -41.36 -1.27
N ALA A 833 41.84 -42.55 -1.78
CA ALA A 833 41.23 -43.81 -1.34
C ALA A 833 41.55 -44.11 0.14
N LYS A 834 42.80 -43.91 0.57
CA LYS A 834 43.18 -44.07 1.99
C LYS A 834 42.45 -43.09 2.88
N GLU A 835 42.38 -41.81 2.49
CA GLU A 835 41.64 -40.79 3.23
C GLU A 835 40.15 -41.16 3.39
N THR A 836 39.53 -41.69 2.33
CA THR A 836 38.14 -42.16 2.37
C THR A 836 37.96 -43.35 3.32
N ILE A 837 38.86 -44.34 3.26
CA ILE A 837 38.83 -45.51 4.14
C ILE A 837 39.03 -45.10 5.60
N ASP A 838 40.01 -44.25 5.87
CA ASP A 838 40.33 -43.77 7.22
C ASP A 838 39.16 -42.96 7.81
N SER A 839 38.54 -42.08 7.00
CA SER A 839 37.36 -41.30 7.40
C SER A 839 36.13 -42.19 7.65
N SER A 840 35.88 -43.17 6.78
CA SER A 840 34.77 -44.11 6.92
C SER A 840 34.94 -45.00 8.16
N LEU A 841 36.17 -45.47 8.42
CA LEU A 841 36.51 -46.27 9.58
C LEU A 841 36.36 -45.46 10.88
N ALA A 842 36.76 -44.18 10.86
CA ALA A 842 36.56 -43.28 11.99
C ALA A 842 35.07 -43.08 12.30
N MET A 843 34.21 -42.94 11.28
CA MET A 843 32.76 -42.82 11.47
C MET A 843 32.14 -44.09 12.09
N LEU A 844 32.54 -45.28 11.61
CA LEU A 844 32.03 -46.57 12.12
C LEU A 844 32.48 -46.90 13.54
N LEU A 845 33.60 -46.32 14.00
CA LEU A 845 34.18 -46.55 15.32
C LEU A 845 33.76 -45.49 16.37
N ARG A 846 32.83 -44.59 16.06
CA ARG A 846 32.33 -43.59 17.02
C ARG A 846 31.58 -44.27 18.17
N GLU A 847 31.74 -43.71 19.37
CA GLU A 847 30.97 -44.11 20.56
C GLU A 847 29.57 -43.46 20.50
N GLU A 848 28.52 -44.27 20.66
CA GLU A 848 27.08 -43.92 20.60
C GLU A 848 26.55 -43.22 19.31
N PRO A 849 26.71 -43.81 18.10
CA PRO A 849 26.03 -43.30 16.90
C PRO A 849 24.51 -43.50 16.93
N TRP A 850 23.75 -42.48 16.54
CA TRP A 850 22.33 -42.60 16.18
C TRP A 850 22.12 -43.59 15.04
N LEU A 851 23.04 -43.61 14.06
CA LEU A 851 23.03 -44.58 12.95
C LEU A 851 23.21 -46.05 13.41
N THR A 852 23.54 -46.30 14.68
CA THR A 852 23.70 -47.64 15.27
C THR A 852 22.60 -47.99 16.28
N SER A 853 21.33 -47.66 16.03
CA SER A 853 20.24 -48.19 16.86
C SER A 853 19.75 -49.57 16.38
N SER A 854 20.59 -50.60 16.53
CA SER A 854 20.24 -51.83 17.25
C SER A 854 21.42 -52.80 17.22
N GLU A 855 22.19 -52.81 18.31
CA GLU A 855 22.66 -54.10 18.82
C GLU A 855 21.41 -54.88 19.27
N ASN A 856 20.65 -55.42 18.31
CA ASN A 856 19.91 -56.64 18.61
C ASN A 856 21.00 -57.64 18.97
N HIS A 857 21.03 -58.03 20.25
CA HIS A 857 21.86 -59.10 20.75
C HIS A 857 22.01 -60.15 19.65
N ILE A 858 23.22 -60.26 19.10
CA ILE A 858 23.62 -61.40 18.29
C ILE A 858 23.65 -62.56 19.30
N THR A 859 22.46 -63.07 19.60
CA THR A 859 22.29 -64.38 20.18
C THR A 859 22.72 -65.28 19.04
N GLU A 860 23.85 -65.94 19.21
CA GLU A 860 24.30 -67.02 18.34
C GLU A 860 23.23 -68.12 18.32
N SER A 861 22.16 -67.91 17.54
CA SER A 861 21.30 -68.98 17.09
C SER A 861 21.91 -69.47 15.78
N LEU A 862 22.53 -70.64 15.85
CA LEU A 862 23.05 -71.44 14.75
C LEU A 862 21.92 -71.98 13.82
N GLU A 863 20.95 -71.16 13.45
CA GLU A 863 20.02 -71.48 12.36
C GLU A 863 20.05 -70.38 11.29
N PRO A 864 20.26 -70.74 10.00
CA PRO A 864 20.26 -69.75 8.93
C PRO A 864 18.87 -69.14 8.81
N VAL A 865 18.74 -67.87 9.19
CA VAL A 865 17.53 -67.09 8.93
C VAL A 865 17.48 -66.79 7.44
N TYR A 866 16.56 -67.45 6.73
CA TYR A 866 16.24 -67.08 5.36
C TYR A 866 15.38 -65.81 5.39
N LEU A 867 15.89 -64.75 4.78
CA LEU A 867 15.12 -63.53 4.50
C LEU A 867 14.36 -63.77 3.20
N GLU A 868 13.07 -64.08 3.31
CA GLU A 868 12.18 -64.24 2.16
C GLU A 868 11.53 -62.89 1.85
N LEU A 869 12.05 -62.20 0.83
CA LEU A 869 11.59 -60.87 0.43
C LEU A 869 10.52 -61.02 -0.65
N HIS A 870 9.25 -60.86 -0.26
CA HIS A 870 8.15 -60.79 -1.21
C HIS A 870 7.98 -59.36 -1.73
N ALA A 871 8.39 -59.12 -2.97
CA ALA A 871 8.14 -57.87 -3.69
C ALA A 871 7.09 -58.09 -4.78
N THR A 872 6.04 -57.28 -4.76
CA THR A 872 4.99 -57.30 -5.79
C THR A 872 5.11 -56.03 -6.63
N ALA A 873 5.47 -56.17 -7.89
CA ALA A 873 5.58 -55.06 -8.83
C ALA A 873 4.40 -55.07 -9.82
N MET A 874 3.89 -53.88 -10.17
CA MET A 874 2.77 -53.72 -11.07
C MET A 874 3.21 -52.88 -12.27
N LEU A 875 3.16 -53.46 -13.48
CA LEU A 875 3.47 -52.73 -14.70
C LEU A 875 2.27 -51.88 -15.07
N SER A 876 2.45 -50.58 -15.20
CA SER A 876 1.41 -49.65 -15.66
C SER A 876 1.84 -48.99 -16.95
N LEU A 877 0.88 -48.83 -17.87
CA LEU A 877 1.06 -47.99 -19.05
C LEU A 877 1.12 -46.51 -18.64
N PRO A 878 1.64 -45.62 -19.49
CA PRO A 878 1.59 -44.18 -19.26
C PRO A 878 0.17 -43.62 -19.07
N THR A 879 -0.85 -44.38 -19.47
CA THR A 879 -2.27 -44.09 -19.27
C THR A 879 -2.79 -44.45 -17.87
N GLY A 880 -1.98 -45.08 -17.01
CA GLY A 880 -2.34 -45.52 -15.67
C GLY A 880 -3.04 -46.88 -15.60
N GLU A 881 -3.29 -47.54 -16.74
CA GLU A 881 -3.85 -48.89 -16.76
C GLU A 881 -2.78 -49.93 -16.38
N CYS A 882 -3.13 -50.79 -15.42
CA CYS A 882 -2.28 -51.88 -14.98
C CYS A 882 -2.28 -53.01 -16.01
N MET A 883 -1.10 -53.41 -16.47
CA MET A 883 -0.91 -54.56 -17.36
C MET A 883 -0.55 -55.81 -16.56
N CYS A 884 -1.12 -56.95 -16.96
CA CYS A 884 -0.56 -58.24 -16.55
C CYS A 884 0.79 -58.43 -17.27
N PRO A 885 1.91 -58.62 -16.54
CA PRO A 885 3.21 -58.83 -17.16
C PRO A 885 3.21 -60.14 -17.96
N ASP A 886 3.77 -60.11 -19.17
CA ASP A 886 4.00 -61.32 -19.95
C ASP A 886 5.21 -62.10 -19.40
N ALA A 887 5.35 -63.38 -19.76
CA ALA A 887 6.41 -64.24 -19.24
C ALA A 887 7.82 -63.67 -19.48
N THR A 888 8.00 -62.93 -20.58
CA THR A 888 9.24 -62.25 -20.96
C THR A 888 9.56 -61.09 -20.01
N SER A 889 8.58 -60.27 -19.66
CA SER A 889 8.71 -59.16 -18.71
C SER A 889 9.03 -59.66 -17.30
N CYS A 890 8.34 -60.72 -16.84
CA CYS A 890 8.65 -61.36 -15.56
C CYS A 890 10.09 -61.89 -15.50
N THR A 891 10.56 -62.51 -16.59
CA THR A 891 11.93 -63.08 -16.68
C THR A 891 12.99 -61.97 -16.67
N THR A 892 12.71 -60.85 -17.33
CA THR A 892 13.62 -59.70 -17.40
C THR A 892 13.73 -58.98 -16.06
N LEU A 893 12.59 -58.78 -15.37
CA LEU A 893 12.54 -58.15 -14.06
C LEU A 893 13.18 -59.03 -12.98
N ALA A 894 12.97 -60.35 -13.06
CA ALA A 894 13.71 -61.31 -12.25
C ALA A 894 15.22 -61.22 -12.53
N SER A 895 15.66 -61.16 -13.78
CA SER A 895 17.08 -61.05 -14.15
C SER A 895 17.73 -59.73 -13.68
N ALA A 896 16.98 -58.63 -13.70
CA ALA A 896 17.42 -57.34 -13.16
C ALA A 896 17.58 -57.39 -11.63
N LEU A 897 16.68 -58.07 -10.93
CA LEU A 897 16.82 -58.33 -9.50
C LEU A 897 17.99 -59.29 -9.21
N TYR A 898 18.20 -60.32 -10.03
CA TYR A 898 19.35 -61.23 -9.91
C TYR A 898 20.70 -60.54 -10.13
N SER A 899 20.77 -59.51 -10.98
CA SER A 899 21.99 -58.74 -11.24
C SER A 899 22.29 -57.68 -10.19
N SER A 900 21.36 -57.43 -9.26
CA SER A 900 21.54 -56.51 -8.13
C SER A 900 22.19 -57.15 -6.89
N VAL A 901 22.58 -58.44 -6.95
CA VAL A 901 23.18 -59.20 -5.84
C VAL A 901 24.48 -59.87 -6.28
N SER A 902 25.44 -60.03 -5.37
CA SER A 902 26.78 -60.56 -5.67
C SER A 902 26.78 -62.04 -6.07
N GLU A 903 27.70 -62.47 -6.94
CA GLU A 903 27.82 -63.87 -7.40
C GLU A 903 28.03 -64.88 -6.24
N ASP A 904 28.65 -64.44 -5.14
CA ASP A 904 28.92 -65.27 -3.95
C ASP A 904 27.62 -65.67 -3.19
N ASP A 905 26.55 -64.89 -3.34
CA ASP A 905 25.25 -65.15 -2.71
C ASP A 905 24.36 -66.07 -3.56
N VAL A 906 24.59 -66.12 -4.87
CA VAL A 906 23.85 -66.96 -5.83
C VAL A 906 24.20 -68.43 -5.67
N LEU A 907 25.47 -68.75 -5.37
CA LEU A 907 25.97 -70.12 -5.22
C LEU A 907 25.41 -70.87 -3.99
N LYS A 908 24.87 -70.15 -3.01
CA LYS A 908 24.37 -70.73 -1.75
C LYS A 908 22.86 -71.02 -1.74
N ARG A 909 22.13 -70.74 -2.82
CA ARG A 909 20.68 -70.97 -2.85
C ARG A 909 20.31 -72.32 -3.46
N GLN A 910 19.53 -73.11 -2.72
CA GLN A 910 18.78 -74.24 -3.26
C GLN A 910 17.44 -73.72 -3.82
N LEU A 911 17.12 -74.09 -5.06
CA LEU A 911 15.77 -73.95 -5.61
C LEU A 911 14.83 -74.94 -4.91
N MET A 912 13.75 -74.47 -4.29
CA MET A 912 12.55 -75.28 -4.06
C MET A 912 11.56 -75.08 -5.20
#